data_AF-A0A7C4WM33-F1
#
_entry.id   AF-A0A7C4WM33-F1
#
_cell.length_a   1.000
_cell.length_b   1.000
_cell.length_c   1.000
_cell.angle_alpha   90.00
_cell.angle_beta   90.00
_cell.angle_gamma   90.00
#
_symmetry.space_group_name_H-M   'P 1'
#
loop_
_entity.id
_entity.type
_entity.pdbx_description
1 polymer ?
#
loop_
_entity_poly.entity_id
_entity_poly.type
_entity_poly.pdbx_seq_one_letter_code
_entity_poly.pdbx_strand_id
1 'polypeptide(L)'
;MGLRDLNIDLTREHVALWDSAKKFMREVWRPAAIKLDRLANPEDVYAEGSILWEVFRKTNELGYHKMMFPQEVGGMDADALSMVLFWELAGWAAPDLGASWGLNGIPMIWALMSPDPEMQDLVKRFCADTTGTMTGCWAITEPDHGSDALRFEGEYSTMPELANQVRAVKQGDVYVINGQKSSWVSNGSLAKYAALWLSIDPSRGNEGGGIAVIPLDLPGITRGKALDKIGQRALNQAEIFFDEVRIPAKAMVAADPVTYKMFSNLQLGLANGLMGVLFVGCAQAALEESLAYAKQRVQGGRPIFEHQNIRLKLFDMFVSVEAARSLARRSFVYNHSLYKQNQPMAVHYAMASKILSTETAFRVASEGVQIFGGYGLSKEYLIEKIFRDARASLIEDGTNETLALDGAERLGKGKLTLDVKEGTEQPGAAQTAAVTFEDLKPVLRPTGVHMGVMRADPDKCISCGLCLLNCPFKCWEMDENDHPKMKEEYACFSCFNCMVACPVDAISIVETYHVEEGFFGYGYPRVKMPLEPKDANGRPAVWTEVEKTIFERRSVRNFKDDPVPEALIRRVLEAGRFAPSAGNKQPWKFVVVTDKEFIRELEEACYGVVNMMHAAYHSDAMVMGLVQMLGQPTPVGVFDPRVQGGVRAVARKDLPVYLNAPVVIFLATNERAVDPQLQAGICGQNMNLAAQALGLGFCWSGFGALVERIPELKAKLGIEPPWRITTSIALGYPKFKQSGIVPREFRPVTWFRPGVRAPEVED
;
A
#
# COMPACT_ATOMS: atom_id res chain seq x y z
N MET A 1 27.37 6.45 -27.32
CA MET A 1 26.65 5.73 -26.24
C MET A 1 27.22 6.21 -24.92
N GLY A 2 26.44 6.94 -24.12
CA GLY A 2 26.80 7.28 -22.73
C GLY A 2 26.38 6.18 -21.76
N LEU A 3 26.78 6.30 -20.49
CA LEU A 3 26.28 5.46 -19.41
C LEU A 3 24.77 5.73 -19.26
N ARG A 4 23.95 4.68 -19.35
CA ARG A 4 22.49 4.75 -19.12
C ARG A 4 22.21 4.33 -17.69
N ASP A 5 21.25 4.98 -17.05
CA ASP A 5 20.77 4.56 -15.72
C ASP A 5 20.17 3.15 -15.79
N LEU A 6 20.38 2.34 -14.74
CA LEU A 6 19.88 0.96 -14.66
C LEU A 6 18.39 0.89 -14.27
N ASN A 7 17.81 1.97 -13.76
CA ASN A 7 16.37 2.05 -13.50
C ASN A 7 15.62 2.24 -14.83
N ILE A 8 14.91 1.19 -15.25
CA ILE A 8 14.16 1.16 -16.50
C ILE A 8 12.79 1.86 -16.43
N ASP A 9 12.33 2.22 -15.23
CA ASP A 9 10.98 2.73 -14.96
C ASP A 9 10.96 4.25 -14.62
N LEU A 10 11.98 5.01 -15.04
CA LEU A 10 12.01 6.46 -14.79
C LEU A 10 10.97 7.21 -15.62
N THR A 11 10.14 8.01 -14.96
CA THR A 11 9.16 8.90 -15.60
C THR A 11 9.81 10.22 -16.05
N ARG A 12 9.09 11.00 -16.85
CA ARG A 12 9.54 12.36 -17.23
C ARG A 12 9.68 13.28 -16.01
N GLU A 13 8.83 13.09 -15.00
CA GLU A 13 8.87 13.85 -13.75
C GLU A 13 10.11 13.50 -12.93
N HIS A 14 10.48 12.22 -12.83
CA HIS A 14 11.73 11.80 -12.19
C HIS A 14 12.95 12.44 -12.85
N VAL A 15 13.00 12.47 -14.18
CA VAL A 15 14.10 13.07 -14.94
C VAL A 15 14.14 14.59 -14.72
N ALA A 16 12.99 15.27 -14.77
CA ALA A 16 12.91 16.71 -14.53
C ALA A 16 13.34 17.10 -13.10
N LEU A 17 12.90 16.34 -12.10
CA LEU A 17 13.34 16.51 -10.70
C LEU A 17 14.85 16.34 -10.60
N TRP A 18 15.40 15.27 -11.18
CA TRP A 18 16.82 14.97 -11.13
C TRP A 18 17.66 16.06 -11.81
N ASP A 19 17.27 16.54 -12.99
CA ASP A 19 17.98 17.61 -13.71
C ASP A 19 18.00 18.92 -12.90
N SER A 20 16.85 19.30 -12.34
CA SER A 20 16.72 20.49 -11.50
C SER A 20 17.55 20.37 -10.23
N ALA A 21 17.41 19.25 -9.51
CA ALA A 21 18.14 18.98 -8.29
C ALA A 21 19.66 18.93 -8.56
N LYS A 22 20.11 18.27 -9.64
CA LYS A 22 21.54 18.18 -9.98
C LYS A 22 22.14 19.55 -10.25
N LYS A 23 21.42 20.42 -10.96
CA LYS A 23 21.85 21.80 -11.17
C LYS A 23 21.99 22.53 -9.84
N PHE A 24 20.97 22.47 -8.98
CA PHE A 24 20.97 23.09 -7.66
C PHE A 24 22.12 22.59 -6.77
N MET A 25 22.33 21.26 -6.74
CA MET A 25 23.38 20.61 -5.98
C MET A 25 24.78 21.06 -6.42
N ARG A 26 25.00 21.20 -7.73
CA ARG A 26 26.26 21.68 -8.29
C ARG A 26 26.52 23.17 -8.01
N GLU A 27 25.49 24.00 -8.09
CA GLU A 27 25.62 25.46 -8.04
C GLU A 27 25.51 26.04 -6.62
N VAL A 28 24.85 25.33 -5.71
CA VAL A 28 24.57 25.82 -4.34
C VAL A 28 25.22 24.94 -3.28
N TRP A 29 24.87 23.65 -3.24
CA TRP A 29 25.28 22.76 -2.15
C TRP A 29 26.77 22.46 -2.14
N ARG A 30 27.33 21.96 -3.25
CA ARG A 30 28.74 21.57 -3.31
C ARG A 30 29.69 22.74 -3.02
N PRO A 31 29.51 23.96 -3.60
CA PRO A 31 30.34 25.12 -3.23
C PRO A 31 30.21 25.51 -1.76
N ALA A 32 29.01 25.44 -1.17
CA ALA A 32 28.82 25.74 0.24
C ALA A 32 29.51 24.72 1.15
N ALA A 33 29.38 23.43 0.86
CA ALA A 33 30.02 22.37 1.64
C ALA A 33 31.56 22.48 1.65
N ILE A 34 32.18 22.87 0.53
CA ILE A 34 33.62 23.13 0.47
C ILE A 34 34.01 24.30 1.37
N LYS A 35 33.19 25.37 1.42
CA LYS A 35 33.45 26.52 2.30
C LYS A 35 33.29 26.13 3.77
N LEU A 36 32.22 25.42 4.11
CA LEU A 36 31.94 24.97 5.47
C LEU A 36 33.03 24.04 6.01
N ASP A 37 33.52 23.09 5.20
CA ASP A 37 34.60 22.17 5.59
C ASP A 37 35.91 22.88 5.95
N ARG A 38 36.18 24.02 5.30
CA ARG A 38 37.42 24.80 5.49
C ARG A 38 37.38 25.73 6.71
N LEU A 39 36.23 25.87 7.37
CA LEU A 39 36.14 26.66 8.59
C LEU A 39 37.01 26.02 9.69
N ALA A 40 37.79 26.86 10.37
CA ALA A 40 38.73 26.40 11.39
C ALA A 40 37.98 25.96 12.66
N ASN A 41 37.05 26.78 13.14
CA ASN A 41 36.25 26.45 14.32
C ASN A 41 34.95 25.77 13.90
N PRO A 42 34.58 24.63 14.52
CA PRO A 42 33.29 23.97 14.24
C PRO A 42 32.06 24.83 14.51
N GLU A 43 32.16 25.82 15.41
CA GLU A 43 31.06 26.73 15.75
C GLU A 43 30.72 27.71 14.62
N ASP A 44 31.72 28.05 13.78
CA ASP A 44 31.53 28.95 12.64
C ASP A 44 30.60 28.33 11.57
N VAL A 45 30.44 27.01 11.58
CA VAL A 45 29.54 26.27 10.64
C VAL A 45 28.08 26.69 10.82
N TYR A 46 27.64 26.98 12.05
CA TYR A 46 26.25 27.34 12.36
C TYR A 46 26.08 28.74 12.92
N ALA A 47 27.14 29.57 12.94
CA ALA A 47 27.03 30.98 13.26
C ALA A 47 25.97 31.69 12.39
N GLU A 48 25.36 32.77 12.89
CA GLU A 48 24.23 33.46 12.24
C GLU A 48 24.53 33.87 10.78
N GLY A 49 25.77 34.28 10.48
CA GLY A 49 26.22 34.65 9.14
C GLY A 49 26.75 33.50 8.27
N SER A 50 26.64 32.25 8.72
CA SER A 50 27.14 31.08 7.99
C SER A 50 26.34 30.82 6.70
N ILE A 51 27.05 30.39 5.66
CA ILE A 51 26.43 29.96 4.40
C ILE A 51 25.50 28.74 4.57
N LEU A 52 25.61 28.01 5.68
CA LEU A 52 24.70 26.91 6.03
C LEU A 52 23.23 27.35 5.96
N TRP A 53 22.91 28.49 6.58
CA TRP A 53 21.54 29.03 6.65
C TRP A 53 21.01 29.44 5.29
N GLU A 54 21.88 29.98 4.42
CA GLU A 54 21.52 30.30 3.04
C GLU A 54 21.18 29.04 2.25
N VAL A 55 21.93 27.95 2.42
CA VAL A 55 21.64 26.67 1.78
C VAL A 55 20.32 26.09 2.28
N PHE A 56 20.07 26.08 3.59
CA PHE A 56 18.82 25.58 4.15
C PHE A 56 17.62 26.35 3.62
N ARG A 57 17.66 27.69 3.67
CA ARG A 57 16.61 28.55 3.11
C ARG A 57 16.34 28.25 1.64
N LYS A 58 17.38 28.27 0.78
CA LYS A 58 17.23 28.00 -0.66
C LYS A 58 16.67 26.60 -0.94
N THR A 59 17.07 25.61 -0.14
CA THR A 59 16.56 24.24 -0.26
C THR A 59 15.08 24.17 0.14
N ASN A 60 14.69 24.91 1.17
CA ASN A 60 13.31 24.97 1.64
C ASN A 60 12.38 25.77 0.72
N GLU A 61 12.87 26.84 0.09
CA GLU A 61 12.13 27.60 -0.94
C GLU A 61 11.75 26.75 -2.15
N LEU A 62 12.58 25.77 -2.50
CA LEU A 62 12.28 24.77 -3.53
C LEU A 62 11.34 23.66 -3.03
N GLY A 63 11.05 23.63 -1.72
CA GLY A 63 10.14 22.67 -1.10
C GLY A 63 10.73 21.29 -0.86
N TYR A 64 12.05 21.09 -1.00
CA TYR A 64 12.63 19.74 -0.85
C TYR A 64 12.49 19.17 0.58
N HIS A 65 12.40 20.01 1.60
CA HIS A 65 12.30 19.60 3.01
C HIS A 65 10.99 18.88 3.33
N LYS A 66 9.97 19.15 2.52
CA LYS A 66 8.63 18.59 2.68
C LYS A 66 8.32 17.46 1.70
N MET A 67 9.35 16.94 1.01
CA MET A 67 9.19 15.88 0.00
C MET A 67 8.48 14.64 0.54
N MET A 68 8.86 14.17 1.72
CA MET A 68 8.34 12.91 2.28
C MET A 68 7.04 13.04 3.08
N PHE A 69 6.58 14.28 3.33
CA PHE A 69 5.42 14.52 4.18
C PHE A 69 4.12 14.42 3.38
N PRO A 70 3.02 13.94 3.98
CA PRO A 70 1.71 13.87 3.32
C PRO A 70 1.15 15.24 2.91
N GLN A 71 0.28 15.26 1.91
CA GLN A 71 -0.33 16.50 1.40
C GLN A 71 -1.23 17.18 2.44
N GLU A 72 -1.85 16.41 3.34
CA GLU A 72 -2.75 16.86 4.41
C GLU A 72 -2.06 17.78 5.42
N VAL A 73 -0.75 17.65 5.55
CA VAL A 73 0.10 18.51 6.40
C VAL A 73 0.92 19.51 5.58
N GLY A 74 0.59 19.70 4.30
CA GLY A 74 1.25 20.64 3.39
C GLY A 74 2.51 20.12 2.70
N GLY A 75 2.77 18.81 2.81
CA GLY A 75 3.88 18.11 2.17
C GLY A 75 3.67 17.83 0.68
N MET A 76 4.61 17.12 0.06
CA MET A 76 4.58 16.79 -1.37
C MET A 76 4.16 15.34 -1.66
N ASP A 77 4.20 14.43 -0.68
CA ASP A 77 4.03 12.98 -0.84
C ASP A 77 4.81 12.42 -2.04
N ALA A 78 6.10 12.79 -2.13
CA ALA A 78 6.99 12.34 -3.19
C ALA A 78 7.17 10.83 -3.13
N ASP A 79 7.20 10.18 -4.29
CA ASP A 79 7.43 8.75 -4.38
C ASP A 79 8.88 8.38 -4.00
N ALA A 80 9.08 7.09 -3.68
CA ALA A 80 10.38 6.59 -3.22
C ALA A 80 11.51 6.84 -4.22
N LEU A 81 11.25 6.79 -5.52
CA LEU A 81 12.28 6.95 -6.54
C LEU A 81 12.68 8.42 -6.66
N SER A 82 11.72 9.35 -6.59
CA SER A 82 11.99 10.79 -6.48
C SER A 82 12.87 11.12 -5.26
N MET A 83 12.57 10.54 -4.09
CA MET A 83 13.38 10.71 -2.88
C MET A 83 14.79 10.16 -3.06
N VAL A 84 14.94 8.95 -3.60
CA VAL A 84 16.24 8.32 -3.85
C VAL A 84 17.11 9.17 -4.77
N LEU A 85 16.55 9.68 -5.87
CA LEU A 85 17.27 10.52 -6.83
C LEU A 85 17.77 11.81 -6.20
N PHE A 86 16.95 12.47 -5.38
CA PHE A 86 17.34 13.67 -4.67
C PHE A 86 18.44 13.40 -3.63
N TRP A 87 18.27 12.37 -2.79
CA TRP A 87 19.21 12.06 -1.71
C TRP A 87 20.55 11.55 -2.23
N GLU A 88 20.57 10.81 -3.34
CA GLU A 88 21.83 10.42 -3.98
C GLU A 88 22.58 11.66 -4.51
N LEU A 89 21.87 12.65 -5.08
CA LEU A 89 22.47 13.91 -5.51
C LEU A 89 22.96 14.76 -4.33
N ALA A 90 22.24 14.74 -3.20
CA ALA A 90 22.69 15.37 -1.95
C ALA A 90 24.01 14.76 -1.48
N GLY A 91 24.13 13.43 -1.51
CA GLY A 91 25.34 12.70 -1.18
C GLY A 91 26.49 12.94 -2.17
N TRP A 92 26.18 13.04 -3.47
CA TRP A 92 27.13 13.45 -4.49
C TRP A 92 27.64 14.87 -4.26
N ALA A 93 26.79 15.78 -3.81
CA ALA A 93 27.19 17.16 -3.53
C ALA A 93 28.04 17.27 -2.27
N ALA A 94 27.52 16.74 -1.16
CA ALA A 94 28.06 16.85 0.19
C ALA A 94 27.22 15.98 1.16
N PRO A 95 27.67 14.77 1.53
CA PRO A 95 26.90 13.90 2.41
C PRO A 95 26.69 14.52 3.80
N ASP A 96 27.63 15.33 4.28
CA ASP A 96 27.55 16.01 5.57
C ASP A 96 26.49 17.09 5.64
N LEU A 97 26.42 17.93 4.61
CA LEU A 97 25.36 18.93 4.47
C LEU A 97 24.00 18.27 4.25
N GLY A 98 23.97 17.16 3.50
CA GLY A 98 22.77 16.34 3.30
C GLY A 98 22.23 15.77 4.59
N ALA A 99 23.08 15.14 5.39
CA ALA A 99 22.71 14.63 6.71
C ALA A 99 22.20 15.75 7.62
N SER A 100 22.92 16.87 7.69
CA SER A 100 22.54 18.02 8.54
C SER A 100 21.18 18.59 8.16
N TRP A 101 20.93 18.79 6.86
CA TRP A 101 19.65 19.27 6.38
C TRP A 101 18.51 18.25 6.62
N GLY A 102 18.76 16.95 6.38
CA GLY A 102 17.76 15.90 6.59
C GLY A 102 17.29 15.74 8.02
N LEU A 103 18.21 15.90 8.98
CA LEU A 103 17.91 15.84 10.41
C LEU A 103 16.90 16.90 10.86
N ASN A 104 16.76 18.00 10.11
CA ASN A 104 15.73 19.00 10.40
C ASN A 104 14.31 18.42 10.37
N GLY A 105 14.07 17.44 9.49
CA GLY A 105 12.78 16.76 9.39
C GLY A 105 12.57 15.63 10.40
N ILE A 106 13.60 15.14 11.10
CA ILE A 106 13.47 13.95 11.96
C ILE A 106 12.47 14.14 13.11
N PRO A 107 12.52 15.23 13.91
CA PRO A 107 11.50 15.46 14.93
C PRO A 107 10.09 15.54 14.36
N MET A 108 9.95 16.01 13.12
CA MET A 108 8.67 16.15 12.42
C MET A 108 8.12 14.81 11.93
N ILE A 109 9.00 13.90 11.46
CA ILE A 109 8.62 12.52 11.12
C ILE A 109 8.02 11.81 12.33
N TRP A 110 8.62 11.98 13.51
CA TRP A 110 8.09 11.38 14.74
C TRP A 110 6.86 12.10 15.28
N ALA A 111 6.79 13.42 15.15
CA ALA A 111 5.58 14.19 15.48
C ALA A 111 4.38 13.76 14.62
N LEU A 112 4.60 13.46 13.33
CA LEU A 112 3.56 12.99 12.41
C LEU A 112 2.88 11.69 12.89
N MET A 113 3.61 10.85 13.63
CA MET A 113 3.08 9.60 14.18
C MET A 113 2.22 9.81 15.44
N SER A 114 2.21 11.01 16.00
CA SER A 114 1.37 11.34 17.16
C SER A 114 -0.04 11.76 16.74
N PRO A 115 -1.10 11.25 17.38
CA PRO A 115 -2.45 11.75 17.15
C PRO A 115 -2.70 13.14 17.76
N ASP A 116 -1.74 13.71 18.50
CA ASP A 116 -1.89 14.98 19.19
C ASP A 116 -1.95 16.18 18.21
N PRO A 117 -2.95 17.07 18.32
CA PRO A 117 -3.09 18.22 17.42
C PRO A 117 -1.90 19.19 17.42
N GLU A 118 -1.19 19.38 18.54
CA GLU A 118 -0.02 20.28 18.59
C GLU A 118 1.18 19.67 17.83
N MET A 119 1.32 18.34 17.86
CA MET A 119 2.32 17.65 17.06
C MET A 119 2.00 17.75 15.56
N GLN A 120 0.73 17.58 15.20
CA GLN A 120 0.29 17.76 13.81
C GLN A 120 0.47 19.20 13.33
N ASP A 121 0.23 20.19 14.19
CA ASP A 121 0.51 21.60 13.89
C ASP A 121 2.02 21.87 13.72
N LEU A 122 2.87 21.27 14.55
CA LEU A 122 4.32 21.37 14.41
C LEU A 122 4.80 20.89 13.03
N VAL A 123 4.26 19.77 12.54
CA VAL A 123 4.56 19.25 11.19
C VAL A 123 4.08 20.21 10.10
N LYS A 124 2.87 20.77 10.24
CA LYS A 124 2.34 21.77 9.28
C LYS A 124 3.20 23.02 9.22
N ARG A 125 3.67 23.52 10.36
CA ARG A 125 4.59 24.66 10.44
C ARG A 125 5.92 24.34 9.76
N PHE A 126 6.46 23.14 9.94
CA PHE A 126 7.67 22.69 9.24
C PHE A 126 7.47 22.65 7.73
N CYS A 127 6.38 22.06 7.23
CA CYS A 127 6.07 22.02 5.80
C CYS A 127 5.85 23.42 5.18
N ALA A 128 5.47 24.40 6.00
CA ALA A 128 5.32 25.80 5.59
C ALA A 128 6.62 26.62 5.71
N ASP A 129 7.67 26.08 6.33
CA ASP A 129 8.90 26.82 6.61
C ASP A 129 9.79 26.95 5.38
N THR A 130 9.68 28.09 4.68
CA THR A 130 10.59 28.47 3.59
C THR A 130 11.89 29.12 4.10
N THR A 131 11.99 29.43 5.39
CA THR A 131 13.18 30.10 5.97
C THR A 131 14.31 29.12 6.27
N GLY A 132 14.01 27.83 6.43
CA GLY A 132 15.00 26.80 6.78
C GLY A 132 15.51 26.93 8.22
N THR A 133 14.71 27.52 9.10
CA THR A 133 15.09 27.81 10.50
C THR A 133 14.46 26.85 11.50
N MET A 134 13.51 26.00 11.09
CA MET A 134 13.01 24.89 11.90
C MET A 134 13.98 23.72 11.83
N THR A 135 15.02 23.78 12.67
CA THR A 135 16.09 22.78 12.70
C THR A 135 15.84 21.68 13.73
N GLY A 136 16.38 20.50 13.45
CA GLY A 136 16.11 19.28 14.19
C GLY A 136 17.35 18.46 14.43
N CYS A 137 17.33 17.69 15.50
CA CYS A 137 18.32 16.66 15.80
C CYS A 137 17.65 15.35 16.17
N TRP A 138 18.46 14.30 16.13
CA TRP A 138 18.09 12.97 16.54
C TRP A 138 18.97 12.55 17.73
N ALA A 139 18.38 12.49 18.92
CA ALA A 139 19.10 12.36 20.18
C ALA A 139 18.95 10.94 20.75
N ILE A 140 19.81 10.02 20.28
CA ILE A 140 19.89 8.64 20.78
C ILE A 140 21.12 8.42 21.64
N THR A 141 22.31 8.52 21.04
CA THR A 141 23.58 8.11 21.64
C THR A 141 23.85 8.84 22.95
N GLU A 142 24.40 8.11 23.91
CA GLU A 142 24.79 8.59 25.24
C GLU A 142 26.28 8.28 25.47
N PRO A 143 26.93 8.89 26.46
CA PRO A 143 28.37 8.70 26.67
C PRO A 143 28.78 7.22 26.76
N ASP A 144 28.00 6.40 27.45
CA ASP A 144 28.28 4.99 27.67
C ASP A 144 27.48 4.05 26.74
N HIS A 145 26.54 4.57 25.94
CA HIS A 145 25.66 3.77 25.07
C HIS A 145 25.66 4.26 23.63
N GLY A 146 26.14 3.39 22.74
CA GLY A 146 26.27 3.64 21.30
C GLY A 146 25.73 2.46 20.50
N SER A 147 26.58 1.46 20.25
CA SER A 147 26.22 0.25 19.50
C SER A 147 25.10 -0.57 20.16
N ASP A 148 25.08 -0.62 21.48
CA ASP A 148 24.10 -1.34 22.29
C ASP A 148 22.71 -0.70 22.29
N ALA A 149 22.61 0.62 22.08
CA ALA A 149 21.34 1.34 21.90
C ALA A 149 20.59 0.96 20.60
N LEU A 150 21.24 0.23 19.68
CA LEU A 150 20.66 -0.21 18.42
C LEU A 150 20.16 -1.67 18.47
N ARG A 151 20.39 -2.39 19.58
CA ARG A 151 20.06 -3.82 19.71
C ARG A 151 18.69 -4.02 20.36
N PHE A 152 17.69 -4.24 19.53
CA PHE A 152 16.29 -4.51 19.94
C PHE A 152 15.89 -5.98 19.81
N GLU A 153 16.85 -6.84 19.48
CA GLU A 153 16.67 -8.25 19.20
C GLU A 153 17.44 -9.11 20.23
N GLY A 154 16.83 -10.24 20.60
CA GLY A 154 17.45 -11.24 21.48
C GLY A 154 17.39 -10.88 22.97
N GLU A 155 17.98 -11.74 23.81
CA GLU A 155 17.95 -11.57 25.28
C GLU A 155 18.62 -10.26 25.74
N TYR A 156 19.55 -9.75 24.94
CA TYR A 156 20.23 -8.48 25.19
C TYR A 156 19.27 -7.30 25.32
N SER A 157 18.16 -7.25 24.57
CA SER A 157 17.23 -6.10 24.59
C SER A 157 16.61 -5.84 25.98
N THR A 158 16.58 -6.85 26.83
CA THR A 158 15.95 -6.81 28.16
C THR A 158 16.93 -6.60 29.31
N MET A 159 18.25 -6.57 29.02
CA MET A 159 19.29 -6.40 30.05
C MET A 159 19.23 -4.98 30.64
N PRO A 160 19.00 -4.82 31.96
CA PRO A 160 18.91 -3.50 32.60
C PRO A 160 20.15 -2.62 32.40
N GLU A 161 21.32 -3.23 32.19
CA GLU A 161 22.59 -2.53 31.96
C GLU A 161 22.61 -1.76 30.63
N LEU A 162 21.74 -2.09 29.67
CA LEU A 162 21.67 -1.44 28.36
C LEU A 162 20.65 -0.29 28.31
N ALA A 163 20.02 0.04 29.43
CA ALA A 163 18.77 0.80 29.46
C ALA A 163 18.85 2.32 29.21
N ASN A 164 19.62 2.87 28.26
CA ASN A 164 19.88 4.33 28.19
C ASN A 164 20.26 4.93 29.58
N GLN A 165 20.46 6.23 29.70
CA GLN A 165 20.85 6.93 30.93
C GLN A 165 20.07 8.23 31.07
N VAL A 166 19.59 8.80 29.96
CA VAL A 166 18.56 9.83 30.00
C VAL A 166 17.26 9.18 30.48
N ARG A 167 16.77 9.59 31.65
CA ARG A 167 15.59 9.03 32.33
C ARG A 167 14.42 10.01 32.22
N ALA A 168 13.22 9.49 31.98
CA ALA A 168 11.97 10.24 32.07
C ALA A 168 11.08 9.64 33.17
N VAL A 169 10.87 10.38 34.25
CA VAL A 169 10.01 9.96 35.36
C VAL A 169 8.64 10.62 35.22
N LYS A 170 7.58 9.82 35.14
CA LYS A 170 6.21 10.34 35.06
C LYS A 170 5.77 10.93 36.40
N GLN A 171 5.29 12.17 36.39
CA GLN A 171 4.74 12.88 37.55
C GLN A 171 3.39 13.49 37.15
N GLY A 172 2.30 12.73 37.33
CA GLY A 172 0.96 13.17 36.89
C GLY A 172 0.84 13.21 35.36
N ASP A 173 0.58 14.40 34.82
CA ASP A 173 0.41 14.70 33.39
C ASP A 173 1.71 15.14 32.69
N VAL A 174 2.84 15.14 33.40
CA VAL A 174 4.16 15.48 32.85
C VAL A 174 5.19 14.36 33.04
N TYR A 175 6.26 14.41 32.25
CA TYR A 175 7.51 13.70 32.52
C TYR A 175 8.58 14.69 32.94
N VAL A 176 9.42 14.28 33.90
CA VAL A 176 10.65 14.99 34.29
C VAL A 176 11.84 14.22 33.74
N ILE A 177 12.66 14.89 32.93
CA ILE A 177 13.78 14.31 32.20
C ILE A 177 15.11 14.76 32.81
N ASN A 178 15.98 13.79 33.08
CA ASN A 178 17.35 14.01 33.54
C ASN A 178 18.34 13.15 32.77
N GLY A 179 19.55 13.68 32.54
CA GLY A 179 20.68 12.92 31.99
C GLY A 179 21.41 13.67 30.89
N GLN A 180 22.24 12.93 30.14
CA GLN A 180 23.10 13.49 29.10
C GLN A 180 23.06 12.65 27.83
N LYS A 181 22.91 13.32 26.70
CA LYS A 181 23.20 12.76 25.38
C LYS A 181 24.64 13.06 25.00
N SER A 182 25.20 12.12 24.25
CA SER A 182 26.60 12.11 23.83
C SER A 182 26.98 13.33 22.99
N SER A 183 28.27 13.61 22.89
CA SER A 183 28.82 14.62 21.98
C SER A 183 28.52 14.35 20.50
N TRP A 184 28.05 13.15 20.17
CA TRP A 184 27.76 12.71 18.80
C TRP A 184 26.32 12.97 18.34
N VAL A 185 25.51 13.77 19.07
CA VAL A 185 24.17 14.15 18.59
C VAL A 185 24.29 15.09 17.40
N SER A 186 23.94 14.59 16.22
CA SER A 186 23.95 15.33 14.98
C SER A 186 22.95 16.50 15.00
N ASN A 187 23.41 17.66 14.55
CA ASN A 187 22.81 18.98 14.74
C ASN A 187 22.62 19.42 16.21
N GLY A 188 23.21 18.74 17.19
CA GLY A 188 23.01 19.05 18.62
C GLY A 188 23.23 20.53 18.97
N SER A 189 24.22 21.18 18.35
CA SER A 189 24.49 22.61 18.59
C SER A 189 23.46 23.56 17.99
N LEU A 190 22.82 23.21 16.87
CA LEU A 190 21.99 24.13 16.08
C LEU A 190 20.49 23.78 16.05
N ALA A 191 20.12 22.57 16.47
CA ALA A 191 18.74 22.09 16.42
C ALA A 191 17.81 22.92 17.33
N LYS A 192 16.58 23.17 16.91
CA LYS A 192 15.52 23.75 17.75
C LYS A 192 14.61 22.69 18.34
N TYR A 193 14.51 21.53 17.69
CA TYR A 193 13.68 20.41 18.12
C TYR A 193 14.51 19.13 18.19
N ALA A 194 14.14 18.22 19.09
CA ALA A 194 14.72 16.89 19.19
C ALA A 194 13.64 15.82 19.07
N ALA A 195 13.96 14.77 18.32
CA ALA A 195 13.41 13.44 18.60
C ALA A 195 14.34 12.77 19.61
N LEU A 196 13.87 12.61 20.85
CA LEU A 196 14.67 12.22 22.01
C LEU A 196 14.32 10.79 22.44
N TRP A 197 15.30 9.89 22.32
CA TRP A 197 15.22 8.55 22.90
C TRP A 197 15.65 8.64 24.35
N LEU A 198 14.91 7.99 25.23
CA LEU A 198 15.14 8.01 26.67
C LEU A 198 14.64 6.72 27.30
N SER A 199 14.87 6.55 28.60
CA SER A 199 14.39 5.42 29.38
C SER A 199 13.25 5.86 30.30
N ILE A 200 12.14 5.12 30.26
CA ILE A 200 10.99 5.29 31.16
C ILE A 200 11.05 4.23 32.26
N ASP A 201 11.41 2.99 31.92
CA ASP A 201 11.56 1.87 32.85
C ASP A 201 12.92 1.18 32.66
N PRO A 202 13.96 1.56 33.42
CA PRO A 202 15.28 1.00 33.24
C PRO A 202 15.38 -0.49 33.58
N SER A 203 14.43 -1.05 34.33
CA SER A 203 14.43 -2.48 34.67
C SER A 203 14.21 -3.39 33.46
N ARG A 204 13.78 -2.83 32.33
CA ARG A 204 13.48 -3.54 31.09
C ARG A 204 14.53 -3.37 30.00
N GLY A 205 15.71 -2.83 30.34
CA GLY A 205 16.76 -2.59 29.35
C GLY A 205 16.31 -1.62 28.26
N ASN A 206 16.70 -1.91 27.01
CA ASN A 206 16.25 -1.16 25.84
C ASN A 206 14.73 -1.17 25.69
N GLU A 207 14.02 -2.25 26.06
CA GLU A 207 12.56 -2.35 25.90
C GLU A 207 11.76 -1.40 26.81
N GLY A 208 12.39 -0.86 27.86
CA GLY A 208 11.80 0.16 28.73
C GLY A 208 11.99 1.59 28.24
N GLY A 209 12.36 1.76 26.97
CA GLY A 209 12.59 3.06 26.37
C GLY A 209 11.31 3.83 26.00
N GLY A 210 11.51 5.10 25.65
CA GLY A 210 10.49 5.99 25.11
C GLY A 210 11.07 6.97 24.10
N ILE A 211 10.19 7.57 23.30
CA ILE A 211 10.54 8.59 22.30
C ILE A 211 9.70 9.83 22.58
N ALA A 212 10.34 10.97 22.77
CA ALA A 212 9.69 12.27 22.91
C ALA A 212 10.05 13.21 21.75
N VAL A 213 9.12 14.06 21.35
CA VAL A 213 9.40 15.19 20.45
C VAL A 213 9.29 16.48 21.26
N ILE A 214 10.40 17.20 21.38
CA ILE A 214 10.49 18.34 22.30
C ILE A 214 11.24 19.52 21.66
N PRO A 215 10.87 20.77 21.99
CA PRO A 215 11.73 21.90 21.72
C PRO A 215 12.95 21.90 22.65
N LEU A 216 14.08 22.40 22.15
CA LEU A 216 15.38 22.39 22.85
C LEU A 216 15.72 23.74 23.51
N ASP A 217 14.72 24.60 23.69
CA ASP A 217 14.78 25.85 24.47
C ASP A 217 14.03 25.75 25.81
N LEU A 218 13.57 24.55 26.17
CA LEU A 218 12.93 24.32 27.47
C LEU A 218 13.92 24.57 28.62
N PRO A 219 13.43 25.12 29.76
CA PRO A 219 14.26 25.27 30.96
C PRO A 219 14.89 23.93 31.38
N GLY A 220 16.18 23.97 31.74
CA GLY A 220 16.95 22.78 32.13
C GLY A 220 17.70 22.10 30.99
N ILE A 221 17.51 22.53 29.73
CA ILE A 221 18.27 22.04 28.58
C ILE A 221 19.50 22.92 28.37
N THR A 222 20.69 22.29 28.30
CA THR A 222 21.94 22.96 27.89
C THR A 222 22.71 22.13 26.88
N ARG A 223 23.68 22.73 26.17
CA ARG A 223 24.41 22.09 25.07
C ARG A 223 25.92 22.16 25.29
N GLY A 224 26.62 21.12 24.88
CA GLY A 224 28.08 21.08 24.85
C GLY A 224 28.66 21.87 23.67
N LYS A 225 30.00 21.82 23.55
CA LYS A 225 30.71 22.41 22.42
C LYS A 225 30.57 21.55 21.16
N ALA A 226 30.62 22.20 20.01
CA ALA A 226 30.67 21.52 18.73
C ALA A 226 31.96 20.71 18.55
N LEU A 227 31.85 19.46 18.11
CA LEU A 227 32.98 18.57 17.86
C LEU A 227 33.80 19.00 16.63
N ASP A 228 35.14 19.00 16.80
CA ASP A 228 36.09 19.11 15.69
C ASP A 228 36.42 17.72 15.14
N LYS A 229 36.00 17.46 13.90
CA LYS A 229 35.98 16.12 13.29
C LYS A 229 36.83 16.05 12.04
N ILE A 230 37.34 14.84 11.75
CA ILE A 230 38.12 14.56 10.54
C ILE A 230 37.28 14.82 9.27
N GLY A 231 36.01 14.41 9.26
CA GLY A 231 35.05 14.58 8.17
C GLY A 231 33.69 14.90 8.76
N GLN A 232 32.66 14.95 7.92
CA GLN A 232 31.32 15.33 8.36
C GLN A 232 31.29 16.70 9.04
N ARG A 233 32.09 17.65 8.52
CA ARG A 233 32.36 18.92 9.22
C ARG A 233 31.17 19.88 9.15
N ALA A 234 30.38 19.84 8.08
CA ALA A 234 29.13 20.61 8.01
C ALA A 234 28.04 20.04 8.93
N LEU A 235 28.11 18.75 9.27
CA LEU A 235 27.23 18.10 10.24
C LEU A 235 27.71 18.39 11.66
N ASN A 236 27.18 19.46 12.26
CA ASN A 236 27.60 19.83 13.62
C ASN A 236 27.13 18.78 14.65
N GLN A 237 27.93 18.51 15.67
CA GLN A 237 27.62 17.51 16.70
C GLN A 237 28.03 18.04 18.08
N ALA A 238 27.16 17.90 19.08
CA ALA A 238 27.42 18.34 20.45
C ALA A 238 26.58 17.56 21.46
N GLU A 239 26.98 17.63 22.73
CA GLU A 239 26.24 17.07 23.85
C GLU A 239 24.94 17.84 24.08
N ILE A 240 23.92 17.15 24.62
CA ILE A 240 22.71 17.80 25.13
C ILE A 240 22.49 17.29 26.54
N PHE A 241 22.39 18.20 27.50
CA PHE A 241 22.18 17.92 28.91
C PHE A 241 20.76 18.28 29.30
N PHE A 242 20.16 17.45 30.13
CA PHE A 242 18.81 17.61 30.66
C PHE A 242 18.90 17.59 32.19
N ASP A 243 18.49 18.70 32.81
CA ASP A 243 18.40 18.86 34.27
C ASP A 243 16.98 19.28 34.65
N GLU A 244 16.23 18.35 35.26
CA GLU A 244 14.83 18.54 35.69
C GLU A 244 13.89 19.09 34.59
N VAL A 245 14.11 18.68 33.34
CA VAL A 245 13.35 19.18 32.19
C VAL A 245 11.93 18.62 32.20
N ARG A 246 10.92 19.49 32.26
CA ARG A 246 9.51 19.09 32.36
C ARG A 246 8.85 19.15 30.98
N ILE A 247 8.26 18.03 30.56
CA ILE A 247 7.51 17.94 29.30
C ILE A 247 6.10 17.39 29.54
N PRO A 248 5.07 17.84 28.80
CA PRO A 248 3.74 17.26 28.93
C PRO A 248 3.75 15.81 28.42
N ALA A 249 2.91 14.94 29.00
CA ALA A 249 2.87 13.52 28.63
C ALA A 249 2.57 13.29 27.13
N LYS A 250 1.81 14.20 26.51
CA LYS A 250 1.51 14.19 25.06
C LYS A 250 2.73 14.42 24.16
N ALA A 251 3.83 14.93 24.71
CA ALA A 251 5.09 15.06 23.98
C ALA A 251 5.80 13.71 23.76
N MET A 252 5.39 12.67 24.49
CA MET A 252 5.88 11.30 24.32
C MET A 252 5.12 10.62 23.17
N VAL A 253 5.79 10.41 22.04
CA VAL A 253 5.21 9.77 20.85
C VAL A 253 5.29 8.24 20.90
N ALA A 254 6.17 7.69 21.75
CA ALA A 254 6.19 6.29 22.13
C ALA A 254 6.52 6.17 23.62
N ALA A 255 5.58 5.64 24.41
CA ALA A 255 5.73 5.48 25.85
C ALA A 255 5.58 4.03 26.33
N ASP A 256 5.03 3.16 25.48
CA ASP A 256 4.87 1.74 25.76
C ASP A 256 5.93 0.90 25.01
N PRO A 257 6.33 -0.26 25.55
CA PRO A 257 7.39 -1.09 24.96
C PRO A 257 7.14 -1.55 23.52
N VAL A 258 5.88 -1.78 23.14
CA VAL A 258 5.54 -2.30 21.81
C VAL A 258 5.72 -1.20 20.77
N THR A 259 5.14 -0.02 21.01
CA THR A 259 5.29 1.14 20.12
C THR A 259 6.75 1.58 20.06
N TYR A 260 7.46 1.61 21.19
CA TYR A 260 8.88 1.97 21.24
C TYR A 260 9.74 1.05 20.36
N LYS A 261 9.58 -0.28 20.49
CA LYS A 261 10.31 -1.26 19.69
C LYS A 261 9.97 -1.13 18.20
N MET A 262 8.69 -0.94 17.86
CA MET A 262 8.24 -0.76 16.49
C MET A 262 8.85 0.49 15.85
N PHE A 263 8.78 1.63 16.54
CA PHE A 263 9.33 2.91 16.07
C PHE A 263 10.85 2.86 15.97
N SER A 264 11.54 2.21 16.91
CA SER A 264 13.00 2.06 16.84
C SER A 264 13.43 1.17 15.66
N ASN A 265 12.68 0.12 15.32
CA ASN A 265 12.93 -0.67 14.11
C ASN A 265 12.63 0.14 12.82
N LEU A 266 11.53 0.90 12.80
CA LEU A 266 11.20 1.81 11.70
C LEU A 266 12.34 2.82 11.46
N GLN A 267 12.83 3.41 12.54
CA GLN A 267 13.94 4.36 12.53
C GLN A 267 15.23 3.73 11.97
N LEU A 268 15.58 2.50 12.38
CA LEU A 268 16.73 1.78 11.82
C LEU A 268 16.58 1.52 10.32
N GLY A 269 15.38 1.14 9.87
CA GLY A 269 15.10 0.92 8.45
C GLY A 269 15.23 2.19 7.61
N LEU A 270 14.68 3.31 8.11
CA LEU A 270 14.75 4.62 7.45
C LEU A 270 16.18 5.17 7.41
N ALA A 271 16.86 5.24 8.56
CA ALA A 271 18.20 5.81 8.66
C ALA A 271 19.23 5.06 7.82
N ASN A 272 19.31 3.73 7.96
CA ASN A 272 20.27 2.93 7.19
C ASN A 272 19.97 2.95 5.69
N GLY A 273 18.69 2.93 5.30
CA GLY A 273 18.31 3.05 3.89
C GLY A 273 18.74 4.39 3.30
N LEU A 274 18.51 5.48 4.03
CA LEU A 274 18.91 6.83 3.61
C LEU A 274 20.45 6.95 3.53
N MET A 275 21.18 6.45 4.52
CA MET A 275 22.64 6.45 4.52
C MET A 275 23.23 5.63 3.38
N GLY A 276 22.60 4.50 3.04
CA GLY A 276 22.93 3.72 1.85
C GLY A 276 22.84 4.55 0.56
N VAL A 277 21.78 5.34 0.40
CA VAL A 277 21.56 6.21 -0.77
C VAL A 277 22.51 7.41 -0.78
N LEU A 278 22.71 8.05 0.37
CA LEU A 278 23.58 9.22 0.50
C LEU A 278 25.04 8.86 0.19
N PHE A 279 25.55 7.76 0.74
CA PHE A 279 26.95 7.39 0.55
C PHE A 279 27.27 6.76 -0.79
N VAL A 280 26.29 6.18 -1.51
CA VAL A 280 26.54 5.84 -2.91
C VAL A 280 26.66 7.09 -3.79
N GLY A 281 25.93 8.18 -3.46
CA GLY A 281 26.16 9.49 -4.05
C GLY A 281 27.59 10.00 -3.81
N CYS A 282 28.08 9.87 -2.58
CA CYS A 282 29.45 10.20 -2.20
C CYS A 282 30.49 9.37 -2.99
N ALA A 283 30.25 8.07 -3.14
CA ALA A 283 31.07 7.17 -3.96
C ALA A 283 31.09 7.58 -5.45
N GLN A 284 29.92 7.95 -5.99
CA GLN A 284 29.79 8.47 -7.35
C GLN A 284 30.60 9.76 -7.54
N ALA A 285 30.59 10.68 -6.56
CA ALA A 285 31.40 11.89 -6.62
C ALA A 285 32.90 11.56 -6.66
N ALA A 286 33.39 10.65 -5.81
CA ALA A 286 34.78 10.22 -5.85
C ALA A 286 35.19 9.64 -7.22
N LEU A 287 34.34 8.82 -7.83
CA LEU A 287 34.57 8.27 -9.17
C LEU A 287 34.63 9.36 -10.24
N GLU A 288 33.69 10.31 -10.23
CA GLU A 288 33.64 11.38 -11.22
C GLU A 288 34.84 12.33 -11.11
N GLU A 289 35.21 12.75 -9.89
CA GLU A 289 36.39 13.58 -9.65
C GLU A 289 37.67 12.88 -10.11
N SER A 290 37.80 11.58 -9.81
CA SER A 290 38.96 10.77 -10.22
C SER A 290 39.04 10.59 -11.73
N LEU A 291 37.91 10.32 -12.40
CA LEU A 291 37.84 10.18 -13.85
C LEU A 291 38.16 11.51 -14.55
N ALA A 292 37.64 12.63 -14.04
CA ALA A 292 37.90 13.95 -14.57
C ALA A 292 39.39 14.30 -14.46
N TYR A 293 40.00 14.10 -13.29
CA TYR A 293 41.42 14.31 -13.07
C TYR A 293 42.28 13.41 -13.97
N ALA A 294 41.93 12.13 -14.08
CA ALA A 294 42.70 11.17 -14.86
C ALA A 294 42.78 11.52 -16.36
N LYS A 295 41.73 12.14 -16.90
CA LYS A 295 41.68 12.61 -18.30
C LYS A 295 42.52 13.86 -18.55
N GLN A 296 42.81 14.66 -17.51
CA GLN A 296 43.50 15.94 -17.64
C GLN A 296 44.98 15.85 -17.24
N ARG A 297 45.30 15.09 -16.19
CA ARG A 297 46.66 15.00 -15.64
C ARG A 297 47.58 14.23 -16.58
N VAL A 298 48.70 14.83 -16.97
CA VAL A 298 49.72 14.19 -17.83
C VAL A 298 50.92 13.74 -17.00
N GLN A 299 51.30 12.46 -17.15
CA GLN A 299 52.56 11.87 -16.66
C GLN A 299 53.05 10.80 -17.63
N GLY A 300 54.37 10.65 -17.77
CA GLY A 300 54.95 9.76 -18.77
C GLY A 300 54.54 10.12 -20.21
N GLY A 301 54.31 11.40 -20.49
CA GLY A 301 54.01 11.94 -21.83
C GLY A 301 52.55 11.85 -22.30
N ARG A 302 51.61 11.33 -21.49
CA ARG A 302 50.19 11.20 -21.85
C ARG A 302 49.25 11.36 -20.65
N PRO A 303 47.94 11.62 -20.86
CA PRO A 303 46.95 11.59 -19.79
C PRO A 303 47.04 10.31 -18.95
N ILE A 304 46.93 10.41 -17.63
CA ILE A 304 47.06 9.23 -16.75
C ILE A 304 45.96 8.20 -17.01
N PHE A 305 44.80 8.61 -17.54
CA PHE A 305 43.75 7.73 -18.04
C PHE A 305 44.22 6.73 -19.11
N GLU A 306 45.28 7.02 -19.87
CA GLU A 306 45.76 6.08 -20.90
C GLU A 306 46.60 4.92 -20.33
N HIS A 307 47.05 5.04 -19.08
CA HIS A 307 47.80 3.99 -18.39
C HIS A 307 46.86 2.86 -17.96
N GLN A 308 47.28 1.62 -18.19
CA GLN A 308 46.43 0.44 -18.00
C GLN A 308 45.95 0.30 -16.55
N ASN A 309 46.83 0.50 -15.59
CA ASN A 309 46.53 0.43 -14.16
C ASN A 309 45.46 1.45 -13.72
N ILE A 310 45.48 2.67 -14.27
CA ILE A 310 44.48 3.70 -13.96
C ILE A 310 43.11 3.34 -14.55
N ARG A 311 43.06 2.81 -15.78
CA ARG A 311 41.79 2.36 -16.39
C ARG A 311 41.16 1.21 -15.62
N LEU A 312 41.98 0.24 -15.20
CA LEU A 312 41.52 -0.89 -14.40
C LEU A 312 40.95 -0.42 -13.06
N LYS A 313 41.65 0.48 -12.36
CA LYS A 313 41.15 1.09 -11.11
C LYS A 313 39.83 1.84 -11.32
N LEU A 314 39.74 2.71 -12.33
CA LEU A 314 38.52 3.47 -12.60
C LEU A 314 37.32 2.56 -12.95
N PHE A 315 37.55 1.47 -13.68
CA PHE A 315 36.48 0.53 -13.99
C PHE A 315 36.06 -0.30 -12.77
N ASP A 316 37.00 -0.71 -11.91
CA ASP A 316 36.68 -1.37 -10.65
C ASP A 316 35.90 -0.48 -9.67
N MET A 317 36.27 0.81 -9.61
CA MET A 317 35.50 1.84 -8.91
C MET A 317 34.07 1.92 -9.48
N PHE A 318 33.92 2.00 -10.80
CA PHE A 318 32.62 2.01 -11.47
C PHE A 318 31.76 0.78 -11.13
N VAL A 319 32.30 -0.43 -11.26
CA VAL A 319 31.58 -1.68 -10.93
C VAL A 319 31.02 -1.64 -9.52
N SER A 320 31.81 -1.15 -8.57
CA SER A 320 31.43 -1.14 -7.17
C SER A 320 30.40 -0.07 -6.85
N VAL A 321 30.52 1.12 -7.46
CA VAL A 321 29.50 2.18 -7.34
C VAL A 321 28.16 1.70 -7.88
N GLU A 322 28.13 1.05 -9.06
CA GLU A 322 26.87 0.54 -9.63
C GLU A 322 26.26 -0.60 -8.79
N ALA A 323 27.08 -1.48 -8.22
CA ALA A 323 26.62 -2.53 -7.32
C ALA A 323 25.99 -1.95 -6.04
N ALA A 324 26.68 -1.02 -5.38
CA ALA A 324 26.17 -0.32 -4.20
C ALA A 324 24.90 0.47 -4.52
N ARG A 325 24.85 1.17 -5.66
CA ARG A 325 23.68 1.96 -6.11
C ARG A 325 22.49 1.06 -6.28
N SER A 326 22.67 -0.05 -6.98
CA SER A 326 21.59 -1.00 -7.24
C SER A 326 20.97 -1.53 -5.95
N LEU A 327 21.79 -1.87 -4.94
CA LEU A 327 21.29 -2.32 -3.65
C LEU A 327 20.61 -1.19 -2.85
N ALA A 328 21.25 -0.02 -2.75
CA ALA A 328 20.74 1.12 -2.00
C ALA A 328 19.38 1.59 -2.53
N ARG A 329 19.27 1.84 -3.85
CA ARG A 329 18.01 2.25 -4.47
C ARG A 329 16.92 1.20 -4.29
N ARG A 330 17.23 -0.08 -4.54
CA ARG A 330 16.25 -1.17 -4.42
C ARG A 330 15.78 -1.35 -2.97
N SER A 331 16.69 -1.33 -2.01
CA SER A 331 16.36 -1.46 -0.59
C SER A 331 15.48 -0.30 -0.12
N PHE A 332 15.81 0.94 -0.51
CA PHE A 332 15.02 2.11 -0.15
C PHE A 332 13.59 2.03 -0.71
N VAL A 333 13.46 1.75 -2.02
CA VAL A 333 12.15 1.62 -2.68
C VAL A 333 11.33 0.49 -2.06
N TYR A 334 11.95 -0.65 -1.77
CA TYR A 334 11.28 -1.79 -1.14
C TYR A 334 10.79 -1.45 0.27
N ASN A 335 11.64 -0.90 1.14
CA ASN A 335 11.23 -0.54 2.51
C ASN A 335 10.18 0.57 2.53
N HIS A 336 10.25 1.52 1.60
CA HIS A 336 9.19 2.52 1.44
C HIS A 336 7.86 1.89 1.01
N SER A 337 7.90 0.88 0.14
CA SER A 337 6.69 0.14 -0.25
C SER A 337 6.08 -0.65 0.91
N LEU A 338 6.90 -1.29 1.74
CA LEU A 338 6.44 -1.99 2.96
C LEU A 338 5.80 -0.99 3.94
N TYR A 339 6.43 0.16 4.15
CA TYR A 339 5.88 1.22 4.99
C TYR A 339 4.50 1.69 4.51
N LYS A 340 4.34 1.95 3.20
CA LYS A 340 3.03 2.33 2.63
C LYS A 340 1.96 1.23 2.75
N GLN A 341 2.36 -0.02 2.92
CA GLN A 341 1.48 -1.18 3.14
C GLN A 341 1.26 -1.50 4.63
N ASN A 342 1.71 -0.63 5.55
CA ASN A 342 1.74 -0.89 7.00
C ASN A 342 2.43 -2.20 7.39
N GLN A 343 3.40 -2.63 6.58
CA GLN A 343 4.23 -3.80 6.86
C GLN A 343 5.51 -3.36 7.59
N PRO A 344 6.04 -4.16 8.53
CA PRO A 344 7.34 -3.92 9.12
C PRO A 344 8.42 -3.79 8.04
N MET A 345 9.28 -2.77 8.15
CA MET A 345 10.40 -2.63 7.23
C MET A 345 11.33 -3.84 7.30
N ALA A 346 11.90 -4.20 6.16
CA ALA A 346 12.99 -5.16 6.09
C ALA A 346 14.32 -4.46 6.46
N VAL A 347 14.49 -4.24 7.77
CA VAL A 347 15.63 -3.52 8.37
C VAL A 347 16.98 -4.11 7.92
N HIS A 348 17.07 -5.44 7.80
CA HIS A 348 18.29 -6.12 7.37
C HIS A 348 18.74 -5.72 5.95
N TYR A 349 17.82 -5.42 5.02
CA TYR A 349 18.18 -4.90 3.70
C TYR A 349 18.70 -3.46 3.77
N ALA A 350 18.11 -2.63 4.64
CA ALA A 350 18.59 -1.27 4.86
C ALA A 350 20.04 -1.30 5.41
N MET A 351 20.30 -2.15 6.41
CA MET A 351 21.63 -2.37 6.97
C MET A 351 22.63 -2.86 5.92
N ALA A 352 22.28 -3.88 5.13
CA ALA A 352 23.13 -4.39 4.06
C ALA A 352 23.46 -3.29 3.04
N SER A 353 22.48 -2.45 2.71
CA SER A 353 22.68 -1.32 1.79
C SER A 353 23.62 -0.25 2.37
N LYS A 354 23.48 0.09 3.66
CA LYS A 354 24.35 1.05 4.35
C LYS A 354 25.79 0.55 4.39
N ILE A 355 25.99 -0.69 4.81
CA ILE A 355 27.32 -1.31 4.89
C ILE A 355 27.99 -1.27 3.51
N LEU A 356 27.33 -1.81 2.47
CA LEU A 356 27.89 -1.87 1.13
C LEU A 356 28.20 -0.47 0.56
N SER A 357 27.29 0.50 0.73
CA SER A 357 27.49 1.85 0.20
C SER A 357 28.60 2.61 0.93
N THR A 358 28.70 2.50 2.26
CA THR A 358 29.73 3.21 3.03
C THR A 358 31.12 2.62 2.80
N GLU A 359 31.25 1.28 2.73
CA GLU A 359 32.49 0.62 2.35
C GLU A 359 32.91 0.98 0.92
N THR A 360 31.95 1.00 -0.01
CA THR A 360 32.20 1.41 -1.40
C THR A 360 32.64 2.86 -1.47
N ALA A 361 31.97 3.78 -0.76
CA ALA A 361 32.35 5.18 -0.72
C ALA A 361 33.79 5.36 -0.21
N PHE A 362 34.14 4.70 0.91
CA PHE A 362 35.48 4.79 1.48
C PHE A 362 36.54 4.24 0.52
N ARG A 363 36.30 3.04 -0.04
CA ARG A 363 37.23 2.39 -0.97
C ARG A 363 37.45 3.21 -2.24
N VAL A 364 36.37 3.70 -2.85
CA VAL A 364 36.42 4.51 -4.08
C VAL A 364 37.07 5.87 -3.80
N ALA A 365 36.78 6.51 -2.67
CA ALA A 365 37.43 7.75 -2.28
C ALA A 365 38.93 7.57 -1.99
N SER A 366 39.32 6.47 -1.33
CA SER A 366 40.72 6.12 -1.08
C SER A 366 41.49 5.88 -2.38
N GLU A 367 40.89 5.16 -3.34
CA GLU A 367 41.46 5.01 -4.67
C GLU A 367 41.54 6.34 -5.43
N GLY A 368 40.56 7.22 -5.24
CA GLY A 368 40.61 8.58 -5.76
C GLY A 368 41.80 9.36 -5.22
N VAL A 369 42.03 9.36 -3.90
CA VAL A 369 43.24 9.95 -3.30
C VAL A 369 44.51 9.40 -3.96
N GLN A 370 44.57 8.08 -4.18
CA GLN A 370 45.71 7.44 -4.84
C GLN A 370 45.89 7.87 -6.31
N ILE A 371 44.80 8.07 -7.06
CA ILE A 371 44.82 8.54 -8.46
C ILE A 371 45.30 10.00 -8.55
N PHE A 372 44.93 10.84 -7.58
CA PHE A 372 45.41 12.22 -7.50
C PHE A 372 46.88 12.32 -7.02
N GLY A 373 47.41 11.25 -6.41
CA GLY A 373 48.77 11.23 -5.87
C GLY A 373 48.94 12.25 -4.74
N GLY A 374 50.06 13.00 -4.72
CA GLY A 374 50.31 14.00 -3.68
C GLY A 374 49.21 15.07 -3.57
N TYR A 375 48.55 15.41 -4.68
CA TYR A 375 47.42 16.36 -4.67
C TYR A 375 46.17 15.81 -3.98
N GLY A 376 46.02 14.49 -3.90
CA GLY A 376 44.92 13.84 -3.17
C GLY A 376 45.03 13.97 -1.65
N LEU A 377 46.20 14.41 -1.14
CA LEU A 377 46.45 14.70 0.28
C LEU A 377 46.32 16.20 0.61
N SER A 378 45.92 17.02 -0.37
CA SER A 378 45.80 18.47 -0.23
C SER A 378 44.35 18.92 -0.24
N LYS A 379 43.99 19.84 0.66
CA LYS A 379 42.67 20.51 0.72
C LYS A 379 42.35 21.38 -0.51
N GLU A 380 43.27 21.48 -1.47
CA GLU A 380 43.05 22.11 -2.77
C GLU A 380 42.03 21.35 -3.63
N TYR A 381 41.97 20.02 -3.50
CA TYR A 381 41.07 19.17 -4.28
C TYR A 381 39.97 18.56 -3.42
N LEU A 382 38.78 18.41 -3.99
CA LEU A 382 37.60 17.91 -3.28
C LEU A 382 37.76 16.45 -2.78
N ILE A 383 38.62 15.66 -3.44
CA ILE A 383 38.74 14.22 -3.18
C ILE A 383 39.14 13.88 -1.74
N GLU A 384 39.96 14.73 -1.09
CA GLU A 384 40.36 14.50 0.31
C GLU A 384 39.20 14.71 1.28
N LYS A 385 38.30 15.68 1.01
CA LYS A 385 37.05 15.85 1.77
C LYS A 385 36.16 14.63 1.61
N ILE A 386 35.95 14.19 0.37
CA ILE A 386 35.12 13.00 0.08
C ILE A 386 35.67 11.78 0.82
N PHE A 387 36.99 11.59 0.87
CA PHE A 387 37.64 10.53 1.64
C PHE A 387 37.37 10.65 3.14
N ARG A 388 37.52 11.84 3.74
CA ARG A 388 37.28 12.06 5.18
C ARG A 388 35.81 11.82 5.54
N ASP A 389 34.87 12.28 4.72
CA ASP A 389 33.44 12.07 4.92
C ASP A 389 33.07 10.58 4.79
N ALA A 390 33.61 9.89 3.78
CA ALA A 390 33.39 8.46 3.60
C ALA A 390 34.04 7.62 4.70
N ARG A 391 35.13 8.09 5.32
CA ARG A 391 35.73 7.40 6.48
C ARG A 391 34.82 7.47 7.70
N ALA A 392 34.17 8.60 7.95
CA ALA A 392 33.26 8.77 9.08
C ALA A 392 32.03 7.84 8.99
N SER A 393 31.55 7.60 7.77
CA SER A 393 30.30 6.85 7.56
C SER A 393 30.34 5.36 7.88
N LEU A 394 31.53 4.80 8.00
CA LEU A 394 31.72 3.43 8.51
C LEU A 394 31.29 3.28 9.98
N ILE A 395 31.19 4.40 10.71
CA ILE A 395 30.92 4.45 12.15
C ILE A 395 29.51 4.97 12.44
N GLU A 396 29.10 6.04 11.76
CA GLU A 396 27.84 6.74 12.05
C GLU A 396 26.59 5.91 11.65
N ASP A 397 25.46 6.22 12.30
CA ASP A 397 24.18 5.49 12.18
C ASP A 397 24.28 3.96 12.38
N GLY A 398 25.23 3.57 13.24
CA GLY A 398 25.58 2.19 13.55
C GLY A 398 26.86 1.76 12.84
N THR A 399 27.85 1.32 13.62
CA THR A 399 29.08 0.76 13.05
C THR A 399 28.76 -0.42 12.16
N ASN A 400 29.46 -0.56 11.03
CA ASN A 400 29.15 -1.60 10.05
C ASN A 400 29.18 -3.01 10.68
N GLU A 401 30.06 -3.26 11.65
CA GLU A 401 30.14 -4.52 12.38
C GLU A 401 28.91 -4.76 13.26
N THR A 402 28.43 -3.73 13.97
CA THR A 402 27.23 -3.84 14.82
C THR A 402 25.99 -4.10 13.98
N LEU A 403 25.85 -3.39 12.86
CA LEU A 403 24.74 -3.61 11.92
C LEU A 403 24.82 -4.98 11.26
N ALA A 404 26.03 -5.48 10.96
CA ALA A 404 26.21 -6.83 10.42
C ALA A 404 25.79 -7.90 11.44
N LEU A 405 26.09 -7.72 12.73
CA LEU A 405 25.65 -8.62 13.79
C LEU A 405 24.12 -8.63 13.94
N ASP A 406 23.48 -7.46 13.96
CA ASP A 406 22.00 -7.36 14.01
C ASP A 406 21.35 -7.95 12.75
N GLY A 407 21.92 -7.64 11.57
CA GLY A 407 21.50 -8.23 10.31
C GLY A 407 21.60 -9.76 10.32
N ALA A 408 22.70 -10.33 10.83
CA ALA A 408 22.88 -11.77 10.96
C ALA A 408 21.85 -12.40 11.91
N GLU A 409 21.54 -11.76 13.04
CA GLU A 409 20.52 -12.23 13.97
C GLU A 409 19.13 -12.27 13.31
N ARG A 410 18.78 -11.22 12.55
CA ARG A 410 17.52 -11.17 11.79
C ARG A 410 17.44 -12.25 10.71
N LEU A 411 18.55 -12.51 10.02
CA LEU A 411 18.63 -13.60 9.03
C LEU A 411 18.41 -14.97 9.68
N GLY A 412 18.90 -15.19 10.91
CA GLY A 412 18.66 -16.43 11.66
C GLY A 412 17.19 -16.67 12.01
N LYS A 413 16.39 -15.60 12.11
CA LYS A 413 14.93 -15.65 12.37
C LYS A 413 14.10 -15.70 11.08
N GLY A 414 14.65 -15.25 9.95
CA GLY A 414 13.97 -15.18 8.66
C GLY A 414 14.09 -16.47 7.84
N LYS A 415 13.07 -16.76 7.03
CA LYS A 415 13.21 -17.67 5.88
C LYS A 415 13.15 -16.82 4.62
N LEU A 416 14.05 -17.08 3.66
CA LEU A 416 13.94 -16.46 2.34
C LEU A 416 12.64 -16.94 1.70
N THR A 417 11.66 -16.05 1.62
CA THR A 417 10.43 -16.26 0.86
C THR A 417 10.51 -15.46 -0.43
N LEU A 418 10.12 -16.07 -1.54
CA LEU A 418 9.87 -15.35 -2.77
C LEU A 418 8.40 -14.96 -2.74
N ASP A 419 8.13 -13.70 -2.40
CA ASP A 419 6.78 -13.17 -2.50
C ASP A 419 6.45 -13.08 -4.00
N VAL A 420 5.51 -13.91 -4.43
CA VAL A 420 4.96 -13.79 -5.78
C VAL A 420 4.17 -12.50 -5.78
N LYS A 421 4.59 -11.53 -6.59
CA LYS A 421 3.83 -10.31 -6.84
C LYS A 421 2.43 -10.72 -7.32
N GLU A 422 1.46 -10.74 -6.42
CA GLU A 422 0.06 -10.95 -6.76
C GLU A 422 -0.34 -9.87 -7.77
N GLY A 423 -0.94 -10.31 -8.87
CA GLY A 423 -1.25 -9.44 -9.99
C GLY A 423 -2.29 -8.40 -9.58
N THR A 424 -1.83 -7.14 -9.53
CA THR A 424 -2.56 -5.86 -9.57
C THR A 424 -3.30 -5.40 -8.30
N GLU A 425 -2.67 -4.47 -7.58
CA GLU A 425 -3.35 -3.23 -7.20
C GLU A 425 -2.61 -2.04 -7.85
N GLN A 426 -3.37 -1.19 -8.54
CA GLN A 426 -3.00 0.19 -8.79
C GLN A 426 -2.95 0.95 -7.45
N PRO A 427 -2.14 2.02 -7.33
CA PRO A 427 -1.83 2.65 -6.06
C PRO A 427 -3.06 3.39 -5.51
N GLY A 428 -3.52 3.00 -4.32
CA GLY A 428 -4.52 3.75 -3.57
C GLY A 428 -5.37 2.91 -2.63
N ALA A 429 -4.79 2.43 -1.53
CA ALA A 429 -5.57 2.05 -0.36
C ALA A 429 -4.71 2.18 0.91
N ALA A 430 -4.97 3.23 1.68
CA ALA A 430 -4.48 3.39 3.04
C ALA A 430 -4.99 2.24 3.92
N GLN A 431 -4.16 1.68 4.80
CA GLN A 431 -4.66 0.95 5.96
C GLN A 431 -4.69 1.89 7.17
N THR A 432 -5.91 2.11 7.60
CA THR A 432 -6.41 3.05 8.60
C THR A 432 -6.29 2.51 10.01
N ALA A 433 -6.45 3.41 10.99
CA ALA A 433 -6.71 3.10 12.39
C ALA A 433 -7.78 2.00 12.57
N ALA A 434 -7.78 1.33 13.73
CA ALA A 434 -8.78 0.32 14.09
C ALA A 434 -10.20 0.85 13.85
N VAL A 435 -10.87 0.30 12.84
CA VAL A 435 -12.20 0.73 12.41
C VAL A 435 -13.23 0.31 13.46
N THR A 436 -13.97 1.28 14.01
CA THR A 436 -15.02 1.03 15.01
C THR A 436 -16.34 0.61 14.33
N PHE A 437 -17.28 0.07 15.11
CA PHE A 437 -18.62 -0.22 14.57
C PHE A 437 -19.30 1.04 14.05
N GLU A 438 -19.16 2.18 14.73
CA GLU A 438 -19.77 3.44 14.28
C GLU A 438 -19.20 3.93 12.94
N ASP A 439 -17.93 3.65 12.65
CA ASP A 439 -17.31 3.97 11.35
C ASP A 439 -17.91 3.12 10.20
N LEU A 440 -18.27 1.87 10.48
CA LEU A 440 -18.86 0.95 9.49
C LEU A 440 -20.37 0.86 9.51
N LYS A 441 -21.02 1.46 10.51
CA LYS A 441 -22.47 1.40 10.70
C LYS A 441 -23.26 1.84 9.46
N PRO A 442 -22.86 2.89 8.70
CA PRO A 442 -23.56 3.24 7.45
C PRO A 442 -23.51 2.14 6.37
N VAL A 443 -22.50 1.26 6.41
CA VAL A 443 -22.33 0.11 5.50
C VAL A 443 -23.03 -1.13 6.05
N LEU A 444 -22.96 -1.38 7.36
CA LEU A 444 -23.50 -2.58 8.00
C LEU A 444 -24.99 -2.45 8.33
N ARG A 445 -25.49 -1.21 8.46
CA ARG A 445 -26.86 -0.85 8.84
C ARG A 445 -27.33 0.35 7.98
N PRO A 446 -27.46 0.18 6.66
CA PRO A 446 -27.90 1.27 5.80
C PRO A 446 -29.32 1.72 6.17
N THR A 447 -29.53 3.04 6.21
CA THR A 447 -30.84 3.70 6.37
C THR A 447 -31.44 4.04 5.00
N GLY A 448 -32.74 4.36 4.95
CA GLY A 448 -33.40 4.73 3.70
C GLY A 448 -33.44 3.61 2.66
N VAL A 449 -33.49 2.35 3.11
CA VAL A 449 -33.60 1.17 2.23
C VAL A 449 -35.06 0.92 1.89
N HIS A 450 -35.40 1.04 0.61
CA HIS A 450 -36.72 0.76 0.09
C HIS A 450 -36.69 -0.57 -0.66
N MET A 451 -37.50 -1.51 -0.21
CA MET A 451 -37.63 -2.81 -0.88
C MET A 451 -38.59 -2.70 -2.06
N GLY A 452 -38.38 -3.50 -3.09
CA GLY A 452 -39.23 -3.49 -4.27
C GLY A 452 -40.67 -3.89 -3.96
N VAL A 453 -41.63 -3.09 -4.41
CA VAL A 453 -43.05 -3.37 -4.26
C VAL A 453 -43.57 -4.04 -5.53
N MET A 454 -44.15 -5.23 -5.36
CA MET A 454 -44.75 -6.02 -6.42
C MET A 454 -46.27 -6.03 -6.29
N ARG A 455 -46.96 -6.16 -7.42
CA ARG A 455 -48.41 -6.35 -7.45
C ARG A 455 -48.79 -7.46 -8.42
N ALA A 456 -49.77 -8.25 -8.03
CA ALA A 456 -50.48 -9.14 -8.93
C ALA A 456 -51.80 -8.47 -9.35
N ASP A 457 -52.12 -8.55 -10.63
CA ASP A 457 -53.41 -8.17 -11.20
C ASP A 457 -54.35 -9.39 -11.08
N PRO A 458 -55.35 -9.33 -10.18
CA PRO A 458 -56.24 -10.47 -9.94
C PRO A 458 -57.09 -10.80 -11.16
N ASP A 459 -57.40 -9.83 -12.03
CA ASP A 459 -58.25 -10.05 -13.21
C ASP A 459 -57.51 -10.82 -14.32
N LYS A 460 -56.18 -10.79 -14.31
CA LYS A 460 -55.33 -11.54 -15.24
C LYS A 460 -54.77 -12.83 -14.65
N CYS A 461 -54.73 -12.94 -13.33
CA CYS A 461 -54.04 -14.05 -12.67
C CYS A 461 -54.78 -15.37 -12.92
N ILE A 462 -54.02 -16.41 -13.26
CA ILE A 462 -54.54 -17.78 -13.43
C ILE A 462 -54.09 -18.71 -12.29
N SER A 463 -53.64 -18.16 -11.17
CA SER A 463 -53.22 -18.88 -9.96
C SER A 463 -52.17 -19.99 -10.16
N CYS A 464 -51.35 -19.90 -11.22
CA CYS A 464 -50.36 -20.94 -11.56
C CYS A 464 -49.17 -21.07 -10.59
N GLY A 465 -48.99 -20.12 -9.66
CA GLY A 465 -47.93 -20.15 -8.63
C GLY A 465 -46.49 -19.94 -9.13
N LEU A 466 -46.26 -19.73 -10.43
CA LEU A 466 -44.90 -19.60 -10.99
C LEU A 466 -44.13 -18.41 -10.44
N CYS A 467 -44.80 -17.31 -10.07
CA CYS A 467 -44.16 -16.16 -9.42
C CYS A 467 -43.61 -16.49 -8.03
N LEU A 468 -44.31 -17.33 -7.25
CA LEU A 468 -43.85 -17.83 -5.94
C LEU A 468 -42.64 -18.75 -6.13
N LEU A 469 -42.75 -19.70 -7.07
CA LEU A 469 -41.72 -20.69 -7.33
C LEU A 469 -40.42 -20.04 -7.84
N ASN A 470 -40.53 -19.05 -8.73
CA ASN A 470 -39.37 -18.38 -9.34
C ASN A 470 -38.76 -17.29 -8.45
N CYS A 471 -39.41 -16.89 -7.36
CA CYS A 471 -38.91 -15.84 -6.49
C CYS A 471 -37.70 -16.35 -5.69
N PRO A 472 -36.50 -15.76 -5.86
CA PRO A 472 -35.31 -16.19 -5.13
C PRO A 472 -35.40 -15.96 -3.62
N PHE A 473 -36.17 -14.96 -3.19
CA PHE A 473 -36.30 -14.59 -1.77
C PHE A 473 -37.67 -14.94 -1.19
N LYS A 474 -38.46 -15.74 -1.92
CA LYS A 474 -39.79 -16.22 -1.50
C LYS A 474 -40.70 -15.11 -0.96
N CYS A 475 -40.69 -13.94 -1.61
CA CYS A 475 -41.44 -12.75 -1.23
C CYS A 475 -42.95 -12.84 -1.51
N TRP A 476 -43.39 -13.88 -2.22
CA TRP A 476 -44.81 -14.11 -2.54
C TRP A 476 -45.38 -15.21 -1.66
N GLU A 477 -46.67 -15.10 -1.38
CA GLU A 477 -47.54 -16.15 -0.84
C GLU A 477 -48.90 -16.09 -1.55
N MET A 478 -49.74 -17.11 -1.38
CA MET A 478 -51.12 -17.04 -1.85
C MET A 478 -51.99 -16.39 -0.79
N ASP A 479 -52.95 -15.59 -1.22
CA ASP A 479 -54.04 -15.11 -0.37
C ASP A 479 -55.17 -16.14 -0.26
N GLU A 480 -56.23 -15.77 0.46
CA GLU A 480 -57.41 -16.60 0.68
C GLU A 480 -58.21 -16.90 -0.60
N ASN A 481 -57.94 -16.20 -1.70
CA ASN A 481 -58.59 -16.36 -3.00
C ASN A 481 -57.64 -17.00 -4.04
N ASP A 482 -56.56 -17.66 -3.60
CA ASP A 482 -55.53 -18.26 -4.45
C ASP A 482 -54.83 -17.25 -5.40
N HIS A 483 -54.80 -15.97 -5.03
CA HIS A 483 -54.04 -14.95 -5.75
C HIS A 483 -52.67 -14.69 -5.11
N PRO A 484 -51.61 -14.50 -5.90
CA PRO A 484 -50.31 -14.12 -5.39
C PRO A 484 -50.36 -12.75 -4.71
N LYS A 485 -50.03 -12.70 -3.42
CA LYS A 485 -49.78 -11.47 -2.68
C LYS A 485 -48.36 -11.43 -2.15
N MET A 486 -47.88 -10.24 -1.83
CA MET A 486 -46.62 -10.10 -1.11
C MET A 486 -46.78 -10.52 0.34
N LYS A 487 -45.76 -11.19 0.87
CA LYS A 487 -45.65 -11.45 2.31
C LYS A 487 -45.48 -10.14 3.06
N GLU A 488 -45.95 -10.10 4.31
CA GLU A 488 -45.72 -8.95 5.21
C GLU A 488 -44.22 -8.71 5.41
N GLU A 489 -43.45 -9.76 5.67
CA GLU A 489 -41.99 -9.72 5.69
C GLU A 489 -41.41 -10.05 4.31
N TYR A 490 -41.20 -9.03 3.48
CA TYR A 490 -40.58 -9.18 2.16
C TYR A 490 -39.24 -8.44 2.06
N ALA A 491 -38.38 -8.92 1.17
CA ALA A 491 -37.09 -8.30 0.87
C ALA A 491 -36.84 -8.29 -0.64
N CYS A 492 -37.83 -7.86 -1.43
CA CYS A 492 -37.71 -7.88 -2.89
C CYS A 492 -36.63 -6.90 -3.37
N PHE A 493 -35.68 -7.38 -4.16
CA PHE A 493 -34.64 -6.55 -4.77
C PHE A 493 -34.93 -6.19 -6.24
N SER A 494 -36.18 -6.35 -6.66
CA SER A 494 -36.63 -6.00 -8.01
C SER A 494 -35.85 -6.70 -9.11
N CYS A 495 -35.68 -8.02 -9.01
CA CYS A 495 -35.04 -8.79 -10.06
C CYS A 495 -35.93 -9.03 -11.30
N PHE A 496 -37.23 -8.71 -11.25
CA PHE A 496 -38.19 -8.91 -12.35
C PHE A 496 -38.35 -10.36 -12.86
N ASN A 497 -37.79 -11.38 -12.19
CA ASN A 497 -37.91 -12.78 -12.63
C ASN A 497 -39.33 -13.34 -12.50
N CYS A 498 -40.13 -12.83 -11.56
CA CYS A 498 -41.54 -13.20 -11.40
C CYS A 498 -42.42 -12.70 -12.55
N MET A 499 -42.06 -11.58 -13.18
CA MET A 499 -42.76 -11.09 -14.37
C MET A 499 -42.53 -12.03 -15.56
N VAL A 500 -41.26 -12.40 -15.82
CA VAL A 500 -40.89 -13.30 -16.91
C VAL A 500 -41.52 -14.70 -16.75
N ALA A 501 -41.65 -15.18 -15.52
CA ALA A 501 -42.27 -16.47 -15.23
C ALA A 501 -43.79 -16.48 -15.35
N CYS A 502 -44.43 -15.31 -15.32
CA CYS A 502 -45.88 -15.21 -15.43
C CYS A 502 -46.28 -15.39 -16.91
N PRO A 503 -47.13 -16.37 -17.25
CA PRO A 503 -47.51 -16.62 -18.64
C PRO A 503 -48.55 -15.62 -19.19
N VAL A 504 -49.16 -14.83 -18.30
CA VAL A 504 -50.32 -13.96 -18.59
C VAL A 504 -50.08 -12.50 -18.17
N ASP A 505 -48.82 -12.14 -17.91
CA ASP A 505 -48.39 -10.79 -17.53
C ASP A 505 -49.20 -10.16 -16.37
N ALA A 506 -49.63 -10.99 -15.42
CA ALA A 506 -50.37 -10.57 -14.23
C ALA A 506 -49.47 -9.96 -13.14
N ILE A 507 -48.14 -10.03 -13.27
CA ILE A 507 -47.20 -9.57 -12.24
C ILE A 507 -46.52 -8.27 -12.67
N SER A 508 -46.42 -7.32 -11.75
CA SER A 508 -45.69 -6.06 -11.93
C SER A 508 -44.81 -5.75 -10.72
N ILE A 509 -43.72 -5.02 -10.95
CA ILE A 509 -42.96 -4.33 -9.90
C ILE A 509 -43.25 -2.85 -10.05
N VAL A 510 -44.00 -2.28 -9.12
CA VAL A 510 -44.47 -0.88 -9.16
C VAL A 510 -43.49 0.08 -8.49
N GLU A 511 -42.63 -0.44 -7.63
CA GLU A 511 -41.53 0.29 -7.01
C GLU A 511 -40.29 -0.58 -7.01
N THR A 512 -39.14 -0.02 -7.35
CA THR A 512 -37.89 -0.77 -7.41
C THR A 512 -37.08 -0.60 -6.14
N TYR A 513 -36.37 -1.65 -5.75
CA TYR A 513 -35.39 -1.57 -4.68
C TYR A 513 -34.41 -0.43 -4.92
N HIS A 514 -34.22 0.40 -3.91
CA HIS A 514 -33.23 1.47 -3.92
C HIS A 514 -32.86 1.86 -2.49
N VAL A 515 -31.72 2.55 -2.36
CA VAL A 515 -31.29 3.16 -1.11
C VAL A 515 -31.20 4.66 -1.38
N GLU A 516 -31.92 5.46 -0.60
CA GLU A 516 -32.01 6.92 -0.81
C GLU A 516 -30.70 7.65 -0.49
N GLU A 517 -30.03 7.24 0.58
CA GLU A 517 -28.91 7.97 1.19
C GLU A 517 -27.83 7.03 1.75
N GLY A 518 -26.70 7.58 2.17
CA GLY A 518 -25.61 6.82 2.78
C GLY A 518 -24.77 6.04 1.77
N PHE A 519 -24.01 5.05 2.25
CA PHE A 519 -22.97 4.36 1.46
C PHE A 519 -23.48 3.67 0.19
N PHE A 520 -24.65 3.04 0.26
CA PHE A 520 -25.29 2.39 -0.90
C PHE A 520 -26.22 3.33 -1.69
N GLY A 521 -26.35 4.59 -1.27
CA GLY A 521 -27.17 5.60 -1.93
C GLY A 521 -26.48 6.17 -3.16
N TYR A 522 -26.97 5.86 -4.36
CA TYR A 522 -26.41 6.33 -5.63
C TYR A 522 -27.43 7.04 -6.53
N GLY A 523 -28.45 7.65 -5.90
CA GLY A 523 -29.61 8.27 -6.56
C GLY A 523 -30.60 7.25 -7.11
N TYR A 524 -31.87 7.61 -7.24
CA TYR A 524 -32.93 6.74 -7.77
C TYR A 524 -32.78 6.56 -9.29
N PRO A 525 -32.18 5.46 -9.79
CA PRO A 525 -32.01 5.28 -11.23
C PRO A 525 -33.35 4.79 -11.79
N ARG A 526 -33.90 5.52 -12.76
CA ARG A 526 -35.11 5.05 -13.45
C ARG A 526 -34.80 3.71 -14.11
N VAL A 527 -35.63 2.69 -13.85
CA VAL A 527 -35.57 1.46 -14.64
C VAL A 527 -36.20 1.70 -16.01
N LYS A 528 -35.52 1.26 -17.07
CA LYS A 528 -36.02 1.37 -18.46
C LYS A 528 -35.90 0.01 -19.14
N MET A 529 -36.76 -0.22 -20.14
CA MET A 529 -36.53 -1.27 -21.12
C MET A 529 -35.29 -0.93 -21.96
N PRO A 530 -34.61 -1.93 -22.57
CA PRO A 530 -33.56 -1.65 -23.54
C PRO A 530 -34.05 -0.69 -24.64
N LEU A 531 -33.15 0.17 -25.14
CA LEU A 531 -33.49 1.06 -26.24
C LEU A 531 -33.81 0.27 -27.50
N GLU A 532 -34.80 0.74 -28.26
CA GLU A 532 -35.13 0.17 -29.56
C GLU A 532 -33.93 0.29 -30.51
N PRO A 533 -33.59 -0.77 -31.27
CA PRO A 533 -32.40 -0.78 -32.11
C PRO A 533 -32.56 0.14 -33.30
N LYS A 534 -31.45 0.76 -33.70
CA LYS A 534 -31.38 1.64 -34.87
C LYS A 534 -30.24 1.24 -35.80
N ASP A 535 -30.44 1.44 -37.10
CA ASP A 535 -29.40 1.25 -38.11
C ASP A 535 -28.39 2.41 -38.12
N ALA A 536 -27.38 2.32 -39.00
CA ALA A 536 -26.34 3.36 -39.14
C ALA A 536 -26.88 4.75 -39.52
N ASN A 537 -28.13 4.84 -40.01
CA ASN A 537 -28.81 6.09 -40.36
C ASN A 537 -29.83 6.52 -39.29
N GLY A 538 -29.88 5.84 -38.14
CA GLY A 538 -30.80 6.12 -37.05
C GLY A 538 -32.24 5.61 -37.28
N ARG A 539 -32.48 4.77 -38.29
CA ARG A 539 -33.81 4.21 -38.59
C ARG A 539 -34.07 2.96 -37.75
N PRO A 540 -35.33 2.62 -37.40
CA PRO A 540 -35.63 1.41 -36.65
C PRO A 540 -35.03 0.16 -37.30
N ALA A 541 -34.43 -0.70 -36.48
CA ALA A 541 -33.84 -1.97 -36.87
C ALA A 541 -34.50 -3.14 -36.12
N VAL A 542 -34.00 -4.36 -36.33
CA VAL A 542 -34.41 -5.55 -35.57
C VAL A 542 -33.20 -6.08 -34.84
N TRP A 543 -33.38 -6.50 -33.58
CA TRP A 543 -32.32 -7.17 -32.83
C TRP A 543 -31.87 -8.44 -33.53
N THR A 544 -30.55 -8.60 -33.61
CA THR A 544 -29.90 -9.84 -33.97
C THR A 544 -30.19 -10.93 -32.93
N GLU A 545 -30.00 -12.19 -33.30
CA GLU A 545 -30.17 -13.31 -32.37
C GLU A 545 -29.23 -13.24 -31.16
N VAL A 546 -28.03 -12.65 -31.33
CA VAL A 546 -27.09 -12.41 -30.23
C VAL A 546 -27.64 -11.34 -29.28
N GLU A 547 -28.15 -10.23 -29.80
CA GLU A 547 -28.77 -9.17 -28.99
C GLU A 547 -29.98 -9.70 -28.22
N LYS A 548 -30.86 -10.48 -28.87
CA LYS A 548 -31.99 -11.14 -28.20
C LYS A 548 -31.52 -12.06 -27.09
N THR A 549 -30.55 -12.94 -27.36
CA THR A 549 -29.96 -13.84 -26.35
C THR A 549 -29.39 -13.06 -25.17
N ILE A 550 -28.72 -11.93 -25.44
CA ILE A 550 -28.25 -11.01 -24.41
C ILE A 550 -29.46 -10.49 -23.63
N PHE A 551 -30.40 -9.77 -24.22
CA PHE A 551 -31.46 -9.10 -23.46
C PHE A 551 -32.45 -10.05 -22.76
N GLU A 552 -32.67 -11.25 -23.28
CA GLU A 552 -33.61 -12.23 -22.72
C GLU A 552 -33.00 -13.11 -21.62
N ARG A 553 -31.66 -13.20 -21.51
CA ARG A 553 -31.01 -14.08 -20.53
C ARG A 553 -31.37 -13.69 -19.10
N ARG A 554 -31.80 -14.67 -18.30
CA ARG A 554 -32.04 -14.50 -16.87
C ARG A 554 -31.33 -15.61 -16.09
N SER A 555 -31.17 -15.37 -14.79
CA SER A 555 -30.71 -16.42 -13.87
C SER A 555 -31.81 -17.47 -13.69
N VAL A 556 -31.53 -18.70 -14.11
CA VAL A 556 -32.46 -19.83 -13.98
C VAL A 556 -32.31 -20.47 -12.60
N ARG A 557 -33.40 -20.57 -11.85
CA ARG A 557 -33.37 -21.04 -10.44
C ARG A 557 -34.18 -22.28 -10.17
N ASN A 558 -34.85 -22.79 -11.19
CA ASN A 558 -35.62 -24.02 -11.11
C ASN A 558 -35.23 -24.89 -12.29
N PHE A 559 -34.43 -25.92 -12.03
CA PHE A 559 -33.93 -26.86 -13.02
C PHE A 559 -34.72 -28.15 -12.99
N LYS A 560 -34.99 -28.74 -14.15
CA LYS A 560 -35.51 -30.10 -14.24
C LYS A 560 -34.45 -31.09 -13.72
N ASP A 561 -34.90 -32.26 -13.30
CA ASP A 561 -34.02 -33.34 -12.83
C ASP A 561 -33.27 -34.06 -13.95
N ASP A 562 -33.63 -33.78 -15.22
CA ASP A 562 -33.00 -34.31 -16.42
C ASP A 562 -31.48 -34.07 -16.41
N PRO A 563 -30.65 -35.10 -16.64
CA PRO A 563 -29.21 -34.91 -16.77
C PRO A 563 -28.90 -34.08 -18.02
N VAL A 564 -27.91 -33.20 -17.92
CA VAL A 564 -27.41 -32.47 -19.10
C VAL A 564 -26.40 -33.37 -19.82
N PRO A 565 -26.58 -33.66 -21.12
CA PRO A 565 -25.61 -34.42 -21.89
C PRO A 565 -24.21 -33.80 -21.82
N GLU A 566 -23.19 -34.60 -21.57
CA GLU A 566 -21.80 -34.14 -21.42
C GLU A 566 -21.33 -33.31 -22.62
N ALA A 567 -21.77 -33.66 -23.83
CA ALA A 567 -21.48 -32.91 -25.06
C ALA A 567 -21.97 -31.45 -24.99
N LEU A 568 -23.13 -31.20 -24.38
CA LEU A 568 -23.64 -29.84 -24.18
C LEU A 568 -22.87 -29.10 -23.09
N ILE A 569 -22.52 -29.79 -22.00
CA ILE A 569 -21.65 -29.22 -20.93
C ILE A 569 -20.32 -28.77 -21.54
N ARG A 570 -19.67 -29.62 -22.35
CA ARG A 570 -18.41 -29.29 -23.04
C ARG A 570 -18.53 -28.07 -23.94
N ARG A 571 -19.64 -27.92 -24.67
CA ARG A 571 -19.88 -26.72 -25.50
C ARG A 571 -19.98 -25.45 -24.67
N VAL A 572 -20.64 -25.51 -23.51
CA VAL A 572 -20.69 -24.39 -22.56
C VAL A 572 -19.29 -24.06 -22.03
N LEU A 573 -18.54 -25.07 -21.59
CA LEU A 573 -17.16 -24.90 -21.12
C LEU A 573 -16.25 -24.31 -22.21
N GLU A 574 -16.42 -24.71 -23.46
CA GLU A 574 -15.59 -24.24 -24.57
C GLU A 574 -15.82 -22.76 -24.86
N ALA A 575 -17.07 -22.29 -24.78
CA ALA A 575 -17.37 -20.86 -24.87
C ALA A 575 -16.67 -20.06 -23.77
N GLY A 576 -16.59 -20.62 -22.56
CA GLY A 576 -15.80 -20.05 -21.46
C GLY A 576 -14.29 -20.13 -21.73
N ARG A 577 -13.77 -21.27 -22.19
CA ARG A 577 -12.35 -21.49 -22.51
C ARG A 577 -11.84 -20.48 -23.54
N PHE A 578 -12.64 -20.14 -24.54
CA PHE A 578 -12.28 -19.19 -25.59
C PHE A 578 -12.67 -17.74 -25.29
N ALA A 579 -13.10 -17.44 -24.06
CA ALA A 579 -13.33 -16.07 -23.66
C ALA A 579 -12.04 -15.24 -23.75
N PRO A 580 -12.12 -13.95 -24.14
CA PRO A 580 -10.95 -13.09 -24.19
C PRO A 580 -10.37 -12.88 -22.79
N SER A 581 -9.05 -12.83 -22.70
CA SER A 581 -8.30 -12.67 -21.45
C SER A 581 -7.13 -11.71 -21.64
N ALA A 582 -6.66 -11.08 -20.56
CA ALA A 582 -5.47 -10.23 -20.63
C ALA A 582 -4.25 -11.08 -21.02
N GLY A 583 -3.58 -10.67 -22.11
CA GLY A 583 -2.44 -11.42 -22.66
C GLY A 583 -2.78 -12.80 -23.23
N ASN A 584 -4.06 -13.09 -23.48
CA ASN A 584 -4.54 -14.36 -24.04
C ASN A 584 -4.03 -15.61 -23.27
N LYS A 585 -4.23 -15.61 -21.95
CA LYS A 585 -3.71 -16.64 -21.04
C LYS A 585 -4.77 -17.54 -20.41
N GLN A 586 -6.06 -17.20 -20.57
CA GLN A 586 -7.21 -17.95 -20.05
C GLN A 586 -6.96 -18.47 -18.63
N PRO A 587 -6.77 -17.58 -17.63
CA PRO A 587 -6.32 -17.94 -16.29
C PRO A 587 -7.41 -18.57 -15.44
N TRP A 588 -8.24 -19.42 -16.04
CA TRP A 588 -9.32 -20.13 -15.38
C TRP A 588 -9.27 -21.62 -15.70
N LYS A 589 -9.80 -22.42 -14.79
CA LYS A 589 -10.07 -23.83 -14.96
C LYS A 589 -11.46 -24.16 -14.44
N PHE A 590 -12.01 -25.23 -14.96
CA PHE A 590 -13.35 -25.69 -14.63
C PHE A 590 -13.27 -27.00 -13.87
N VAL A 591 -14.08 -27.14 -12.82
CA VAL A 591 -14.38 -28.43 -12.20
C VAL A 591 -15.88 -28.66 -12.33
N VAL A 592 -16.26 -29.75 -13.00
CA VAL A 592 -17.67 -30.07 -13.25
C VAL A 592 -18.07 -31.18 -12.30
N VAL A 593 -19.15 -30.96 -11.58
CA VAL A 593 -19.77 -31.94 -10.70
C VAL A 593 -21.16 -32.25 -11.23
N THR A 594 -21.39 -33.51 -11.61
CA THR A 594 -22.70 -34.05 -12.03
C THR A 594 -23.21 -35.12 -11.08
N ASP A 595 -22.41 -35.51 -10.09
CA ASP A 595 -22.80 -36.44 -9.04
C ASP A 595 -23.73 -35.74 -8.06
N LYS A 596 -24.99 -36.21 -7.97
CA LYS A 596 -26.03 -35.59 -7.13
C LYS A 596 -25.74 -35.70 -5.63
N GLU A 597 -25.10 -36.79 -5.19
CA GLU A 597 -24.73 -36.96 -3.79
C GLU A 597 -23.59 -36.00 -3.43
N PHE A 598 -22.61 -35.84 -4.32
CA PHE A 598 -21.53 -34.90 -4.09
C PHE A 598 -22.00 -33.42 -4.17
N ILE A 599 -22.94 -33.08 -5.06
CA ILE A 599 -23.59 -31.76 -5.06
C ILE A 599 -24.29 -31.50 -3.73
N ARG A 600 -24.99 -32.51 -3.17
CA ARG A 600 -25.65 -32.41 -1.86
C ARG A 600 -24.66 -32.22 -0.72
N GLU A 601 -23.52 -32.91 -0.75
CA GLU A 601 -22.43 -32.72 0.22
C GLU A 601 -21.89 -31.28 0.19
N LEU A 602 -21.61 -30.76 -1.01
CA LEU A 602 -21.13 -29.38 -1.21
C LEU A 602 -22.17 -28.35 -0.76
N GLU A 603 -23.45 -28.63 -0.96
CA GLU A 603 -24.55 -27.77 -0.54
C GLU A 603 -24.68 -27.70 0.99
N GLU A 604 -24.68 -28.85 1.67
CA GLU A 604 -24.77 -28.89 3.14
C GLU A 604 -23.59 -28.17 3.82
N ALA A 605 -22.39 -28.28 3.24
CA ALA A 605 -21.23 -27.53 3.71
C ALA A 605 -21.40 -26.01 3.59
N CYS A 606 -22.03 -25.54 2.50
CA CYS A 606 -22.35 -24.13 2.32
C CYS A 606 -23.39 -23.63 3.34
N TYR A 607 -24.42 -24.41 3.69
CA TYR A 607 -25.43 -24.00 4.67
C TYR A 607 -24.83 -23.64 6.03
N GLY A 608 -23.85 -24.40 6.52
CA GLY A 608 -23.20 -24.13 7.80
C GLY A 608 -22.57 -22.73 7.84
N VAL A 609 -21.86 -22.35 6.78
CA VAL A 609 -21.20 -21.05 6.67
C VAL A 609 -22.23 -19.93 6.49
N VAL A 610 -23.25 -20.14 5.66
CA VAL A 610 -24.30 -19.13 5.42
C VAL A 610 -25.13 -18.87 6.68
N ASN A 611 -25.43 -19.91 7.48
CA ASN A 611 -26.10 -19.76 8.76
C ASN A 611 -25.30 -18.91 9.75
N MET A 612 -23.99 -19.14 9.82
CA MET A 612 -23.08 -18.33 10.64
C MET A 612 -23.09 -16.87 10.18
N MET A 613 -22.98 -16.62 8.87
CA MET A 613 -23.00 -15.26 8.31
C MET A 613 -24.32 -14.54 8.60
N HIS A 614 -25.46 -15.23 8.43
CA HIS A 614 -26.78 -14.70 8.75
C HIS A 614 -26.89 -14.34 10.24
N ALA A 615 -26.48 -15.25 11.14
CA ALA A 615 -26.52 -14.99 12.58
C ALA A 615 -25.61 -13.83 12.98
N ALA A 616 -24.39 -13.77 12.43
CA ALA A 616 -23.43 -12.71 12.70
C ALA A 616 -23.97 -11.33 12.27
N TYR A 617 -24.63 -11.26 11.11
CA TYR A 617 -25.18 -10.00 10.60
C TYR A 617 -26.20 -9.34 11.55
N HIS A 618 -26.90 -10.10 12.38
CA HIS A 618 -27.91 -9.59 13.32
C HIS A 618 -27.33 -9.16 14.69
N SER A 619 -26.01 -9.20 14.86
CA SER A 619 -25.34 -8.75 16.09
C SER A 619 -24.18 -7.83 15.74
N ASP A 620 -24.19 -6.62 16.29
CA ASP A 620 -23.13 -5.63 16.03
C ASP A 620 -21.75 -6.14 16.46
N ALA A 621 -21.67 -6.88 17.57
CA ALA A 621 -20.44 -7.50 18.02
C ALA A 621 -19.96 -8.62 17.07
N MET A 622 -20.86 -9.51 16.63
CA MET A 622 -20.50 -10.62 15.77
C MET A 622 -20.20 -10.19 14.34
N VAL A 623 -20.91 -9.18 13.80
CA VAL A 623 -20.64 -8.65 12.46
C VAL A 623 -19.28 -7.94 12.42
N MET A 624 -18.85 -7.29 13.51
CA MET A 624 -17.49 -6.75 13.59
C MET A 624 -16.43 -7.85 13.60
N GLY A 625 -16.69 -8.97 14.30
CA GLY A 625 -15.86 -10.17 14.20
C GLY A 625 -15.81 -10.74 12.78
N LEU A 626 -16.95 -10.75 12.07
CA LEU A 626 -17.02 -11.16 10.67
C LEU A 626 -16.25 -10.21 9.75
N VAL A 627 -16.35 -8.90 9.95
CA VAL A 627 -15.60 -7.88 9.19
C VAL A 627 -14.10 -8.08 9.37
N GLN A 628 -13.64 -8.31 10.61
CA GLN A 628 -12.22 -8.60 10.90
C GLN A 628 -11.77 -9.90 10.23
N MET A 629 -12.62 -10.93 10.25
CA MET A 629 -12.34 -12.21 9.58
C MET A 629 -12.28 -12.09 8.05
N LEU A 630 -13.04 -11.17 7.46
CA LEU A 630 -13.08 -10.96 6.00
C LEU A 630 -11.89 -10.14 5.46
N GLY A 631 -11.09 -9.51 6.33
CA GLY A 631 -9.86 -8.77 5.95
C GLY A 631 -10.09 -7.35 5.45
N GLN A 632 -8.99 -6.65 5.13
CA GLN A 632 -8.97 -5.27 4.59
C GLN A 632 -8.32 -5.21 3.20
N PRO A 633 -8.89 -4.46 2.23
CA PRO A 633 -10.16 -3.72 2.35
C PRO A 633 -11.35 -4.66 2.48
N THR A 634 -12.25 -4.38 3.43
CA THR A 634 -13.44 -5.20 3.64
C THR A 634 -14.29 -5.20 2.35
N PRO A 635 -14.70 -6.37 1.82
CA PRO A 635 -15.56 -6.42 0.64
C PRO A 635 -16.97 -5.85 0.91
N VAL A 636 -17.09 -4.53 0.95
CA VAL A 636 -18.31 -3.78 1.37
C VAL A 636 -19.60 -4.20 0.65
N GLY A 637 -19.51 -4.69 -0.59
CA GLY A 637 -20.65 -5.19 -1.34
C GLY A 637 -21.33 -6.43 -0.75
N VAL A 638 -20.68 -7.20 0.13
CA VAL A 638 -21.31 -8.35 0.82
C VAL A 638 -22.35 -7.92 1.85
N PHE A 639 -22.29 -6.66 2.28
CA PHE A 639 -23.24 -6.07 3.23
C PHE A 639 -24.40 -5.34 2.55
N ASP A 640 -24.47 -5.35 1.22
CA ASP A 640 -25.63 -4.85 0.47
C ASP A 640 -26.90 -5.59 0.94
N PRO A 641 -27.99 -4.86 1.29
CA PRO A 641 -29.24 -5.47 1.77
C PRO A 641 -29.79 -6.59 0.88
N ARG A 642 -29.54 -6.54 -0.43
CA ARG A 642 -29.97 -7.59 -1.37
C ARG A 642 -29.22 -8.90 -1.14
N VAL A 643 -27.93 -8.84 -0.82
CA VAL A 643 -27.12 -10.01 -0.49
C VAL A 643 -27.64 -10.64 0.81
N GLN A 644 -27.97 -9.81 1.80
CA GLN A 644 -28.50 -10.27 3.08
C GLN A 644 -29.86 -10.96 2.94
N GLY A 645 -30.73 -10.47 2.04
CA GLY A 645 -31.97 -11.17 1.67
C GLY A 645 -31.73 -12.58 1.11
N GLY A 646 -30.67 -12.75 0.29
CA GLY A 646 -30.29 -14.06 -0.23
C GLY A 646 -29.66 -14.99 0.80
N VAL A 647 -28.79 -14.45 1.65
CA VAL A 647 -28.21 -15.15 2.80
C VAL A 647 -29.33 -15.67 3.72
N ARG A 648 -30.35 -14.85 4.02
CA ARG A 648 -31.52 -15.25 4.81
C ARG A 648 -32.30 -16.40 4.17
N ALA A 649 -32.59 -16.34 2.87
CA ALA A 649 -33.36 -17.38 2.18
C ALA A 649 -32.63 -18.73 2.18
N VAL A 650 -31.32 -18.72 1.97
CA VAL A 650 -30.49 -19.93 2.02
C VAL A 650 -30.35 -20.45 3.46
N ALA A 651 -30.14 -19.56 4.44
CA ALA A 651 -30.05 -19.93 5.85
C ALA A 651 -31.32 -20.61 6.37
N ARG A 652 -32.50 -20.15 5.93
CA ARG A 652 -33.80 -20.77 6.24
C ARG A 652 -34.08 -22.07 5.47
N LYS A 653 -33.16 -22.48 4.58
CA LYS A 653 -33.34 -23.59 3.62
C LYS A 653 -34.56 -23.40 2.69
N ASP A 654 -35.00 -22.16 2.49
CA ASP A 654 -36.06 -21.81 1.52
C ASP A 654 -35.57 -21.89 0.06
N LEU A 655 -34.24 -21.75 -0.12
CA LEU A 655 -33.57 -21.82 -1.41
C LEU A 655 -32.28 -22.65 -1.32
N PRO A 656 -32.14 -23.70 -2.13
CA PRO A 656 -30.89 -24.45 -2.26
C PRO A 656 -29.75 -23.62 -2.85
N VAL A 657 -28.52 -23.85 -2.36
CA VAL A 657 -27.32 -23.13 -2.79
C VAL A 657 -27.03 -23.34 -4.28
N TYR A 658 -27.20 -24.58 -4.75
CA TYR A 658 -27.00 -24.96 -6.14
C TYR A 658 -28.32 -25.18 -6.89
N LEU A 659 -29.44 -24.73 -6.30
CA LEU A 659 -30.75 -24.61 -6.97
C LEU A 659 -31.28 -25.95 -7.52
N ASN A 660 -30.88 -27.07 -6.91
CA ASN A 660 -31.15 -28.43 -7.39
C ASN A 660 -30.73 -28.67 -8.85
N ALA A 661 -29.69 -27.98 -9.32
CA ALA A 661 -29.21 -28.14 -10.67
C ALA A 661 -28.57 -29.53 -10.88
N PRO A 662 -28.79 -30.17 -12.05
CA PRO A 662 -28.16 -31.44 -12.38
C PRO A 662 -26.65 -31.32 -12.64
N VAL A 663 -26.13 -30.10 -12.83
CA VAL A 663 -24.71 -29.82 -13.04
C VAL A 663 -24.30 -28.58 -12.24
N VAL A 664 -23.20 -28.71 -11.49
CA VAL A 664 -22.50 -27.60 -10.84
C VAL A 664 -21.11 -27.48 -11.44
N ILE A 665 -20.78 -26.31 -11.96
CA ILE A 665 -19.45 -26.00 -12.51
C ILE A 665 -18.76 -25.01 -11.58
N PHE A 666 -17.68 -25.43 -10.94
CA PHE A 666 -16.78 -24.52 -10.24
C PHE A 666 -15.83 -23.87 -11.23
N LEU A 667 -15.79 -22.54 -11.20
CA LEU A 667 -14.84 -21.74 -11.94
C LEU A 667 -13.73 -21.33 -10.98
N ALA A 668 -12.55 -21.92 -11.15
CA ALA A 668 -11.38 -21.55 -10.40
C ALA A 668 -10.45 -20.70 -11.27
N THR A 669 -9.81 -19.69 -10.70
CA THR A 669 -8.86 -18.83 -11.39
C THR A 669 -7.46 -19.00 -10.84
N ASN A 670 -6.47 -18.73 -11.68
CA ASN A 670 -5.08 -18.68 -11.28
C ASN A 670 -4.82 -17.33 -10.60
N GLU A 671 -4.55 -17.33 -9.30
CA GLU A 671 -4.33 -16.11 -8.51
C GLU A 671 -3.10 -15.32 -8.98
N ARG A 672 -2.20 -15.94 -9.76
CA ARG A 672 -1.03 -15.27 -10.34
C ARG A 672 -1.33 -14.52 -11.65
N ALA A 673 -2.56 -14.59 -12.14
CA ALA A 673 -2.94 -13.92 -13.38
C ALA A 673 -3.29 -12.44 -13.17
N VAL A 674 -3.28 -11.67 -14.24
CA VAL A 674 -3.68 -10.25 -14.22
C VAL A 674 -5.19 -10.16 -14.06
N ASP A 675 -5.73 -9.53 -13.01
CA ASP A 675 -7.18 -9.37 -12.79
C ASP A 675 -8.02 -10.66 -13.02
N PRO A 676 -7.80 -11.71 -12.22
CA PRO A 676 -8.43 -13.02 -12.43
C PRO A 676 -9.95 -12.97 -12.26
N GLN A 677 -10.49 -12.07 -11.44
CA GLN A 677 -11.93 -11.98 -11.17
C GLN A 677 -12.72 -11.36 -12.33
N LEU A 678 -12.24 -10.24 -12.90
CA LEU A 678 -12.84 -9.68 -14.11
C LEU A 678 -12.84 -10.71 -15.24
N GLN A 679 -11.72 -11.42 -15.39
CA GLN A 679 -11.55 -12.45 -16.40
C GLN A 679 -12.49 -13.65 -16.20
N ALA A 680 -12.70 -14.10 -14.95
CA ALA A 680 -13.73 -15.08 -14.64
C ALA A 680 -15.13 -14.60 -15.03
N GLY A 681 -15.43 -13.31 -14.80
CA GLY A 681 -16.69 -12.68 -15.21
C GLY A 681 -16.92 -12.78 -16.72
N ILE A 682 -15.91 -12.46 -17.54
CA ILE A 682 -15.96 -12.58 -19.00
C ILE A 682 -16.17 -14.05 -19.40
N CYS A 683 -15.39 -14.96 -18.82
CA CYS A 683 -15.50 -16.40 -19.06
C CYS A 683 -16.93 -16.90 -18.80
N GLY A 684 -17.47 -16.68 -17.60
CA GLY A 684 -18.80 -17.17 -17.26
C GLY A 684 -19.92 -16.45 -18.01
N GLN A 685 -19.74 -15.20 -18.43
CA GLN A 685 -20.73 -14.52 -19.27
C GLN A 685 -20.82 -15.15 -20.66
N ASN A 686 -19.69 -15.57 -21.25
CA ASN A 686 -19.71 -16.36 -22.49
C ASN A 686 -20.39 -17.71 -22.29
N MET A 687 -20.10 -18.39 -21.17
CA MET A 687 -20.76 -19.66 -20.83
C MET A 687 -22.28 -19.49 -20.70
N ASN A 688 -22.74 -18.41 -20.08
CA ASN A 688 -24.16 -18.09 -19.91
C ASN A 688 -24.86 -17.89 -21.27
N LEU A 689 -24.27 -17.10 -22.16
CA LEU A 689 -24.82 -16.89 -23.51
C LEU A 689 -24.87 -18.20 -24.31
N ALA A 690 -23.82 -19.02 -24.22
CA ALA A 690 -23.79 -20.32 -24.86
C ALA A 690 -24.85 -21.27 -24.28
N ALA A 691 -25.00 -21.34 -22.96
CA ALA A 691 -26.02 -22.16 -22.31
C ALA A 691 -27.43 -21.77 -22.78
N GLN A 692 -27.74 -20.46 -22.78
CA GLN A 692 -29.03 -19.95 -23.26
C GLN A 692 -29.29 -20.33 -24.73
N ALA A 693 -28.29 -20.19 -25.61
CA ALA A 693 -28.41 -20.58 -27.02
C ALA A 693 -28.59 -22.09 -27.22
N LEU A 694 -28.18 -22.92 -26.26
CA LEU A 694 -28.37 -24.37 -26.25
C LEU A 694 -29.70 -24.80 -25.62
N GLY A 695 -30.54 -23.86 -25.18
CA GLY A 695 -31.78 -24.15 -24.45
C GLY A 695 -31.55 -24.61 -23.01
N LEU A 696 -30.35 -24.37 -22.46
CA LEU A 696 -30.01 -24.62 -21.07
C LEU A 696 -30.21 -23.35 -20.24
N GLY A 697 -30.61 -23.54 -18.98
CA GLY A 697 -30.62 -22.51 -17.97
C GLY A 697 -29.26 -22.39 -17.28
N PHE A 698 -28.95 -21.19 -16.82
CA PHE A 698 -27.69 -20.86 -16.20
C PHE A 698 -27.93 -19.95 -14.98
N CYS A 699 -27.26 -20.23 -13.86
CA CYS A 699 -27.22 -19.30 -12.73
C CYS A 699 -25.85 -19.24 -12.11
N TRP A 700 -25.32 -18.02 -11.98
CA TRP A 700 -24.19 -17.74 -11.13
C TRP A 700 -24.56 -17.99 -9.67
N SER A 701 -23.79 -18.80 -8.96
CA SER A 701 -23.92 -19.00 -7.51
C SER A 701 -22.61 -18.60 -6.85
N GLY A 702 -22.62 -17.39 -6.26
CA GLY A 702 -21.48 -16.84 -5.52
C GLY A 702 -21.17 -17.61 -4.24
N PHE A 703 -22.13 -18.38 -3.73
CA PHE A 703 -21.95 -19.26 -2.58
C PHE A 703 -20.94 -20.40 -2.83
N GLY A 704 -20.67 -20.75 -4.10
CA GLY A 704 -19.60 -21.70 -4.43
C GLY A 704 -18.21 -21.26 -3.95
N ALA A 705 -17.98 -19.96 -3.79
CA ALA A 705 -16.73 -19.45 -3.21
C ALA A 705 -16.59 -19.78 -1.71
N LEU A 706 -17.65 -20.21 -1.02
CA LEU A 706 -17.56 -20.67 0.36
C LEU A 706 -16.86 -22.02 0.47
N VAL A 707 -16.95 -22.86 -0.56
CA VAL A 707 -16.24 -24.16 -0.63
C VAL A 707 -14.72 -23.96 -0.63
N GLU A 708 -14.24 -22.83 -1.15
CA GLU A 708 -12.82 -22.45 -1.09
C GLU A 708 -12.27 -22.44 0.35
N ARG A 709 -13.13 -22.14 1.33
CA ARG A 709 -12.76 -22.04 2.75
C ARG A 709 -12.83 -23.38 3.48
N ILE A 710 -13.14 -24.46 2.79
CA ILE A 710 -13.29 -25.81 3.36
C ILE A 710 -12.23 -26.71 2.72
N PRO A 711 -11.04 -26.83 3.31
CA PRO A 711 -9.88 -27.49 2.70
C PRO A 711 -10.16 -28.91 2.20
N GLU A 712 -10.96 -29.68 2.96
CA GLU A 712 -11.33 -31.05 2.61
C GLU A 712 -12.12 -31.11 1.29
N LEU A 713 -13.11 -30.23 1.13
CA LEU A 713 -13.93 -30.17 -0.08
C LEU A 713 -13.16 -29.56 -1.25
N LYS A 714 -12.33 -28.55 -0.99
CA LYS A 714 -11.43 -27.97 -1.99
C LYS A 714 -10.45 -29.01 -2.54
N ALA A 715 -9.88 -29.84 -1.67
CA ALA A 715 -9.01 -30.95 -2.05
C ALA A 715 -9.78 -32.03 -2.83
N LYS A 716 -11.00 -32.39 -2.41
CA LYS A 716 -11.88 -33.31 -3.19
C LYS A 716 -12.19 -32.79 -4.59
N LEU A 717 -12.29 -31.47 -4.77
CA LEU A 717 -12.46 -30.83 -6.08
C LEU A 717 -11.15 -30.75 -6.90
N GLY A 718 -10.01 -31.21 -6.38
CA GLY A 718 -8.71 -31.15 -7.06
C GLY A 718 -8.21 -29.73 -7.29
N ILE A 719 -8.60 -28.79 -6.42
CA ILE A 719 -8.18 -27.39 -6.49
C ILE A 719 -7.01 -27.17 -5.54
N GLU A 720 -5.81 -27.07 -6.10
CA GLU A 720 -4.59 -26.73 -5.35
C GLU A 720 -4.02 -25.37 -5.78
N PRO A 721 -3.21 -24.70 -4.94
CA PRO A 721 -2.48 -23.49 -5.32
C PRO A 721 -1.71 -23.66 -6.65
N PRO A 722 -1.70 -22.64 -7.54
CA PRO A 722 -2.18 -21.27 -7.37
C PRO A 722 -3.66 -21.07 -7.79
N TRP A 723 -4.46 -22.13 -7.83
CA TRP A 723 -5.86 -22.04 -8.25
C TRP A 723 -6.79 -21.83 -7.07
N ARG A 724 -7.72 -20.90 -7.23
CA ARG A 724 -8.73 -20.56 -6.23
C ARG A 724 -10.12 -20.58 -6.84
N ILE A 725 -11.08 -21.21 -6.16
CA ILE A 725 -12.48 -21.17 -6.55
C ILE A 725 -12.96 -19.71 -6.49
N THR A 726 -13.35 -19.16 -7.63
CA THR A 726 -13.86 -17.79 -7.74
C THR A 726 -15.37 -17.75 -7.59
N THR A 727 -16.07 -18.69 -8.21
CA THR A 727 -17.53 -18.84 -8.12
C THR A 727 -17.93 -20.27 -8.49
N SER A 728 -19.21 -20.56 -8.38
CA SER A 728 -19.83 -21.71 -9.02
C SER A 728 -20.96 -21.29 -9.97
N ILE A 729 -21.35 -22.21 -10.84
CA ILE A 729 -22.40 -22.07 -11.84
C ILE A 729 -23.31 -23.28 -11.74
N ALA A 730 -24.61 -23.04 -11.60
CA ALA A 730 -25.66 -24.03 -11.73
C ALA A 730 -26.13 -24.09 -13.20
N LEU A 731 -26.19 -25.29 -13.77
CA LEU A 731 -26.53 -25.53 -15.18
C LEU A 731 -27.53 -26.69 -15.30
N GLY A 732 -28.56 -26.54 -16.14
CA GLY A 732 -29.59 -27.55 -16.34
C GLY A 732 -30.72 -27.07 -17.25
N TYR A 733 -31.71 -27.92 -17.53
CA TYR A 733 -32.89 -27.49 -18.29
C TYR A 733 -33.85 -26.69 -17.39
N PRO A 734 -34.35 -25.51 -17.80
CA PRO A 734 -35.34 -24.77 -17.02
C PRO A 734 -36.63 -25.57 -16.85
N LYS A 735 -37.22 -25.59 -15.64
CA LYS A 735 -38.52 -26.26 -15.40
C LYS A 735 -39.67 -25.60 -16.18
N PHE A 736 -39.60 -24.29 -16.39
CA PHE A 736 -40.58 -23.47 -17.08
C PHE A 736 -39.89 -22.26 -17.74
N LYS A 737 -40.63 -21.45 -18.49
CA LYS A 737 -40.09 -20.25 -19.16
C LYS A 737 -39.51 -19.29 -18.12
N GLN A 738 -38.21 -19.04 -18.23
CA GLN A 738 -37.48 -18.10 -17.38
C GLN A 738 -36.61 -17.13 -18.20
N SER A 739 -36.80 -17.07 -19.52
CA SER A 739 -36.15 -16.10 -20.40
C SER A 739 -37.13 -15.02 -20.86
N GLY A 740 -36.67 -13.78 -20.92
CA GLY A 740 -37.47 -12.63 -21.30
C GLY A 740 -36.81 -11.31 -20.91
N ILE A 741 -37.12 -10.27 -21.67
CA ILE A 741 -36.60 -8.92 -21.46
C ILE A 741 -37.31 -8.31 -20.26
N VAL A 742 -36.56 -7.62 -19.41
CA VAL A 742 -37.10 -6.87 -18.27
C VAL A 742 -36.46 -5.50 -18.16
N PRO A 743 -37.12 -4.54 -17.49
CA PRO A 743 -36.50 -3.28 -17.14
C PRO A 743 -35.21 -3.51 -16.34
N ARG A 744 -34.20 -2.66 -16.57
CA ARG A 744 -32.94 -2.61 -15.80
C ARG A 744 -32.70 -1.19 -15.33
N GLU A 745 -31.92 -1.03 -14.26
CA GLU A 745 -31.40 0.29 -13.88
C GLU A 745 -30.71 0.91 -15.09
N PHE A 746 -31.15 2.11 -15.46
CA PHE A 746 -30.60 2.84 -16.60
C PHE A 746 -29.75 4.00 -16.08
N ARG A 747 -28.48 4.03 -16.48
CA ARG A 747 -27.54 5.11 -16.12
C ARG A 747 -27.34 6.03 -17.31
N PRO A 748 -27.30 7.35 -17.10
CA PRO A 748 -26.98 8.29 -18.16
C PRO A 748 -25.64 7.98 -18.81
N VAL A 749 -25.54 8.17 -20.12
CA VAL A 749 -24.29 8.03 -20.86
C VAL A 749 -23.62 9.39 -20.94
N THR A 750 -22.38 9.47 -20.48
CA THR A 750 -21.58 10.70 -20.58
C THR A 750 -20.71 10.65 -21.83
N TRP A 751 -20.89 11.60 -22.73
CA TRP A 751 -20.20 11.71 -24.01
C TRP A 751 -19.17 12.84 -24.01
N PHE A 752 -18.01 12.56 -24.61
CA PHE A 752 -17.01 13.58 -24.97
C PHE A 752 -16.93 13.63 -26.49
N ARG A 753 -17.76 14.48 -27.11
CA ARG A 753 -17.82 14.61 -28.57
C ARG A 753 -16.79 15.64 -29.07
N PRO A 754 -16.24 15.47 -30.29
CA PRO A 754 -15.32 16.45 -30.87
C PRO A 754 -15.89 17.87 -30.85
N GLY A 755 -15.11 18.84 -30.36
CA GLY A 755 -15.51 20.24 -30.29
C GLY A 755 -16.29 20.65 -29.04
N VAL A 756 -16.68 19.70 -28.18
CA VAL A 756 -17.36 20.00 -26.92
C VAL A 756 -16.33 20.15 -25.79
N ARG A 757 -16.38 21.27 -25.06
CA ARG A 757 -15.43 21.60 -23.99
C ARG A 757 -15.81 21.01 -22.62
N ALA A 758 -16.96 20.34 -22.52
CA ALA A 758 -17.50 19.74 -21.31
C ALA A 758 -18.20 18.41 -21.66
N PRO A 759 -18.36 17.48 -20.70
CA PRO A 759 -19.11 16.26 -20.92
C PRO A 759 -20.59 16.54 -21.22
N GLU A 760 -21.14 15.87 -22.23
CA GLU A 760 -22.58 15.85 -22.53
C GLU A 760 -23.21 14.63 -21.89
N VAL A 761 -24.20 14.83 -21.02
CA VAL A 761 -24.91 13.73 -20.35
C VAL A 761 -26.21 13.44 -21.11
N GLU A 762 -26.36 12.19 -21.57
CA GLU A 762 -27.57 11.68 -22.22
C GLU A 762 -28.35 10.80 -21.22
N ASP A 763 -29.54 11.26 -20.81
CA ASP A 763 -30.35 10.68 -19.73
C ASP A 763 -31.20 9.44 -20.08
#